data_AF-A0A158D7Q0-F1
#
_entry.id   AF-A0A158D7Q0-F1
#
_cell.length_a   1.000
_cell.length_b   1.000
_cell.length_c   1.000
_cell.angle_alpha   90.00
_cell.angle_beta   90.00
_cell.angle_gamma   90.00
#
_symmetry.space_group_name_H-M   'P 1'
#
loop_
_entity.id
_entity.type
_entity.pdbx_description
1 polymer ?
#
loop_
_entity_poly.entity_id
_entity_poly.type
_entity_poly.pdbx_seq_one_letter_code
_entity_poly.pdbx_strand_id
1 'polypeptide(L)'
;MTPQASPDLARSRLRRRIAADLWRAVWAWRYQTAASVALMIAARLAVVSVPLMLKRVIDEFSHPASGVVFPVFLVLSYVLLRYLGDVLNEARDVVFSIVTQRTVASFTERTFAHLHALGARFHAQRETGAVVRDVQKGADGIGFLLGTSLFTIVPVMIEIGTIVAVMTSRYSLEFVAVIGVTFVLYAAWTFVFTRYRMRFQRAVNGLEAQSDSRLVDSLLNYETVKYFASENTETGRLSGVLEQWVHARIANQRALTLLHVGQSTIIALGIAAVMLRAAQLVVAGTMSVGDLVLVNAYIVQVCNPLNTLGFVFRETNDAVVNVERMFAILLSRGRVREDIDEAHARPLVLTAGEIEFDHVGFGYDPARQILRDVDFRAHPGKKLAVVGGSGSGKSTLVKLLFRLYEPTTGAIRIDGQDLAQVTQDSLRAAIGIVPQDTVLFNDTIAYNIGYGSRDATRAEIAQAARAAQLDGFIERLPDHYDTRVGERGVRLSGGERQRIAIARAILKNPRIIVFDEATSALDTRSERAIQNELDRLAQGRTSIVIAHRLSTVVDADWILVMEHGRIVEQGQHDELLAREGVYARMWSLQWQQGELEHAQRRVSAQAVGLDALVAGVVDALHDEIAARGVNLYTVIDEPGLRVSGDASVLQQIVAELCRAQMKAAVRGERVELRVFREDNHASLTVMGQRPSPADISPQQMRRLEKALTETGGSFAARYIDRHIAYVATLPLRPVLDDPESAEAAPDDALRGVTVMVLDDQEDARDALEAVLESVGAHVVPCASGDEALTRLRGLPTAQWPDVLLCDIFLGGEQDGYDVLRLIREEEASRAATLMERMPAIALTGHAQADARSRAQAAGFQAHLTKPVLAPKLIATIGGVTSRAA
;
A
#
# COMPACT_ATOMS: atom_id res chain seq x y z
N MET A 1 31.36 -2.92 -33.67
CA MET A 1 30.70 -1.60 -33.80
C MET A 1 30.03 -1.53 -35.16
N THR A 2 28.74 -1.87 -35.26
CA THR A 2 27.93 -1.64 -36.46
C THR A 2 27.46 -0.17 -36.50
N PRO A 3 27.40 0.48 -37.67
CA PRO A 3 27.05 1.89 -37.75
C PRO A 3 25.60 2.09 -37.28
N GLN A 4 25.41 2.92 -36.25
CA GLN A 4 24.08 3.34 -35.81
C GLN A 4 23.39 4.07 -36.97
N ALA A 5 22.33 3.48 -37.50
CA ALA A 5 21.46 4.14 -38.47
C ALA A 5 20.92 5.45 -37.87
N SER A 6 20.86 6.51 -38.67
CA SER A 6 20.32 7.79 -38.23
C SER A 6 18.90 7.63 -37.65
N PRO A 7 18.55 8.37 -36.57
CA PRO A 7 17.29 8.19 -35.84
C PRO A 7 16.03 8.31 -36.71
N ASP A 8 16.08 9.08 -37.81
CA ASP A 8 14.97 9.21 -38.76
C ASP A 8 14.76 7.98 -39.66
N LEU A 9 15.84 7.26 -40.01
CA LEU A 9 15.74 5.99 -40.75
C LEU A 9 15.19 4.86 -39.86
N ALA A 10 15.45 4.90 -38.55
CA ALA A 10 14.87 3.97 -37.59
C ALA A 10 13.35 4.21 -37.41
N ARG A 11 12.92 5.47 -37.29
CA ARG A 11 11.49 5.83 -37.19
C ARG A 11 10.69 5.47 -38.44
N SER A 12 11.24 5.69 -39.63
CA SER A 12 10.54 5.37 -40.88
C SER A 12 10.34 3.85 -41.06
N ARG A 13 11.32 3.04 -40.67
CA ARG A 13 11.18 1.57 -40.63
C ARG A 13 10.14 1.13 -39.60
N LEU A 14 10.14 1.75 -38.41
CA LEU A 14 9.14 1.49 -37.37
C LEU A 14 7.72 1.76 -37.87
N ARG A 15 7.48 2.91 -38.50
CA ARG A 15 6.18 3.26 -39.09
C ARG A 15 5.71 2.28 -40.16
N ARG A 16 6.62 1.84 -41.04
CA ARG A 16 6.28 0.80 -42.04
C ARG A 16 5.87 -0.52 -41.40
N ARG A 17 6.54 -0.90 -40.30
CA ARG A 17 6.20 -2.11 -39.55
C ARG A 17 4.86 -1.97 -38.84
N ILE A 18 4.59 -0.83 -38.20
CA ILE A 18 3.29 -0.52 -37.59
C ILE A 18 2.18 -0.62 -38.64
N ALA A 19 2.36 0.00 -39.81
CA ALA A 19 1.39 -0.05 -40.89
C ALA A 19 1.15 -1.49 -41.39
N ALA A 20 2.21 -2.30 -41.53
CA ALA A 20 2.09 -3.70 -41.92
C ALA A 20 1.36 -4.56 -40.87
N ASP A 21 1.60 -4.31 -39.58
CA ASP A 21 0.96 -5.03 -38.47
C ASP A 21 -0.52 -4.64 -38.35
N LEU A 22 -0.85 -3.35 -38.49
CA LEU A 22 -2.21 -2.86 -38.54
C LEU A 22 -2.95 -3.42 -39.76
N TRP A 23 -2.32 -3.43 -40.93
CA TRP A 23 -2.92 -4.00 -42.15
C TRP A 23 -3.23 -5.49 -41.98
N ARG A 24 -2.31 -6.26 -41.41
CA ARG A 24 -2.55 -7.68 -41.11
C ARG A 24 -3.71 -7.89 -40.13
N ALA A 25 -3.83 -7.04 -39.11
CA ALA A 25 -4.92 -7.09 -38.15
C ALA A 25 -6.28 -6.75 -38.79
N VAL A 26 -6.34 -5.73 -39.65
CA VAL A 26 -7.54 -5.39 -40.42
C VAL A 26 -7.90 -6.52 -41.39
N TRP A 27 -6.91 -7.11 -42.06
CA TRP A 27 -7.11 -8.20 -43.01
C TRP A 27 -7.64 -9.49 -42.38
N ALA A 28 -7.40 -9.71 -41.08
CA ALA A 28 -8.02 -10.81 -40.34
C ALA A 28 -9.57 -10.75 -40.41
N TRP A 29 -10.13 -9.54 -40.54
CA TRP A 29 -11.57 -9.25 -40.69
C TRP A 29 -11.94 -8.83 -42.13
N ARG A 30 -11.28 -9.41 -43.13
CA ARG A 30 -11.40 -9.03 -44.56
C ARG A 30 -12.82 -8.92 -45.08
N TYR A 31 -13.77 -9.74 -44.63
CA TYR A 31 -15.16 -9.68 -45.09
C TYR A 31 -15.86 -8.41 -44.59
N GLN A 32 -15.70 -8.09 -43.30
CA GLN A 32 -16.25 -6.87 -42.70
C GLN A 32 -15.56 -5.64 -43.27
N THR A 33 -14.23 -5.67 -43.43
CA THR A 33 -13.49 -4.57 -44.07
C THR A 33 -13.95 -4.35 -45.51
N ALA A 34 -14.09 -5.41 -46.31
CA ALA A 34 -14.58 -5.30 -47.69
C ALA A 34 -16.02 -4.77 -47.74
N ALA A 35 -16.90 -5.24 -46.86
CA ALA A 35 -18.26 -4.75 -46.73
C ALA A 35 -18.30 -3.26 -46.37
N SER A 36 -17.50 -2.81 -45.39
CA SER A 36 -17.38 -1.39 -45.04
C SER A 36 -16.85 -0.55 -46.20
N VAL A 37 -15.83 -1.03 -46.93
CA VAL A 37 -15.32 -0.32 -48.12
C VAL A 37 -16.37 -0.24 -49.22
N ALA A 38 -17.15 -1.30 -49.45
CA ALA A 38 -18.24 -1.29 -50.43
C ALA A 38 -19.36 -0.31 -50.03
N LEU A 39 -19.79 -0.34 -48.76
CA LEU A 39 -20.78 0.59 -48.22
C LEU A 39 -20.28 2.04 -48.28
N MET A 40 -19.00 2.28 -47.98
CA MET A 40 -18.35 3.59 -48.11
C MET A 40 -18.42 4.12 -49.54
N ILE A 41 -18.04 3.30 -50.53
CA ILE A 41 -18.06 3.71 -51.93
C ILE A 41 -19.51 3.99 -52.37
N ALA A 42 -20.45 3.10 -52.03
CA ALA A 42 -21.86 3.29 -52.35
C ALA A 42 -22.43 4.57 -51.72
N ALA A 43 -22.11 4.85 -50.45
CA ALA A 43 -22.51 6.06 -49.76
C ALA A 43 -21.93 7.31 -50.43
N ARG A 44 -20.63 7.32 -50.76
CA ARG A 44 -20.00 8.49 -51.43
C ARG A 44 -20.60 8.75 -52.81
N LEU A 45 -20.85 7.70 -53.59
CA LEU A 45 -21.52 7.81 -54.90
C LEU A 45 -22.94 8.37 -54.75
N ALA A 46 -23.70 7.92 -53.75
CA ALA A 46 -25.04 8.45 -53.46
C ALA A 46 -24.97 9.94 -53.11
N VAL A 47 -24.10 10.34 -52.17
CA VAL A 47 -23.96 11.73 -51.72
C VAL A 47 -23.51 12.66 -52.86
N VAL A 48 -22.55 12.26 -53.69
CA VAL A 48 -22.11 13.06 -54.86
C VAL A 48 -23.19 13.14 -55.96
N SER A 49 -24.11 12.18 -56.00
CA SER A 49 -25.23 12.17 -56.95
C SER A 49 -26.42 13.05 -56.51
N VAL A 50 -26.51 13.42 -55.22
CA VAL A 50 -27.59 14.26 -54.68
C VAL A 50 -27.67 15.63 -55.39
N PRO A 51 -26.58 16.39 -55.57
CA PRO A 51 -26.60 17.64 -56.35
C PRO A 51 -27.05 17.46 -57.81
N LEU A 52 -26.68 16.34 -58.46
CA LEU A 52 -27.11 16.04 -59.83
C LEU A 52 -28.62 15.81 -59.93
N MET A 53 -29.21 15.15 -58.92
CA MET A 53 -30.67 15.01 -58.82
C MET A 53 -31.34 16.36 -58.58
N LEU A 54 -30.79 17.19 -57.69
CA LEU A 54 -31.32 18.52 -57.40
C LEU A 54 -31.30 19.43 -58.65
N LYS A 55 -30.23 19.36 -59.44
CA LYS A 55 -30.16 20.03 -60.75
C LYS A 55 -31.36 19.64 -61.63
N ARG A 56 -31.60 18.34 -61.82
CA ARG A 56 -32.68 17.84 -62.69
C ARG A 56 -34.06 18.31 -62.22
N VAL A 57 -34.29 18.31 -60.91
CA VAL A 57 -35.54 18.82 -60.31
C VAL A 57 -35.75 20.29 -60.71
N ILE A 58 -34.72 21.12 -60.59
CA ILE A 58 -34.80 22.57 -60.89
C ILE A 58 -34.97 22.83 -62.38
N ASP A 59 -34.25 22.09 -63.24
CA ASP A 59 -34.35 22.23 -64.69
C ASP A 59 -35.77 21.91 -65.20
N GLU A 60 -36.39 20.86 -64.66
CA GLU A 60 -37.76 20.46 -65.01
C GLU A 60 -38.78 21.51 -64.55
N PHE A 61 -38.66 22.02 -63.31
CA PHE A 61 -39.54 23.09 -62.82
C PHE A 61 -39.38 24.40 -63.60
N SER A 62 -38.24 24.63 -64.25
CA SER A 62 -38.00 25.81 -65.08
C SER A 62 -38.64 25.70 -66.49
N HIS A 63 -39.11 24.51 -66.88
CA HIS A 63 -39.75 24.25 -68.18
C HIS A 63 -41.14 23.60 -67.98
N PRO A 64 -42.22 24.38 -67.80
CA PRO A 64 -43.53 23.91 -67.31
C PRO A 64 -44.35 23.02 -68.27
N ALA A 65 -43.74 22.36 -69.25
CA ALA A 65 -44.43 21.53 -70.25
C ALA A 65 -44.71 20.08 -69.81
N SER A 66 -44.16 19.63 -68.67
CA SER A 66 -44.30 18.27 -68.13
C SER A 66 -45.40 18.17 -67.06
N GLY A 67 -46.28 17.16 -67.14
CA GLY A 67 -47.34 16.93 -66.13
C GLY A 67 -46.81 16.76 -64.70
N VAL A 68 -47.59 17.23 -63.71
CA VAL A 68 -47.24 17.37 -62.28
C VAL A 68 -46.69 16.08 -61.62
N VAL A 69 -46.99 14.90 -62.18
CA VAL A 69 -46.58 13.59 -61.64
C VAL A 69 -45.06 13.37 -61.73
N PHE A 70 -44.39 13.82 -62.80
CA PHE A 70 -42.97 13.56 -63.03
C PHE A 70 -42.04 14.33 -62.07
N PRO A 71 -42.25 15.63 -61.77
CA PRO A 71 -41.48 16.36 -60.76
C PRO A 71 -41.57 15.78 -59.33
N VAL A 72 -42.70 15.19 -58.95
CA VAL A 72 -42.87 14.56 -57.63
C VAL A 72 -41.96 13.34 -57.47
N PHE A 73 -41.86 12.47 -58.49
CA PHE A 73 -40.96 11.32 -58.46
C PHE A 73 -39.49 11.72 -58.40
N LEU A 74 -39.09 12.81 -59.07
CA LEU A 74 -37.72 13.33 -59.00
C LEU A 74 -37.38 13.88 -57.61
N VAL A 75 -38.30 14.63 -56.98
CA VAL A 75 -38.12 15.13 -55.61
C VAL A 75 -38.05 13.97 -54.61
N LEU A 76 -38.93 12.99 -54.71
CA LEU A 76 -38.89 11.78 -53.88
C LEU A 76 -37.58 11.01 -54.08
N SER A 77 -37.11 10.88 -55.32
CA SER A 77 -35.82 10.23 -55.63
C SER A 77 -34.64 11.00 -55.03
N TYR A 78 -34.65 12.33 -55.08
CA TYR A 78 -33.65 13.18 -54.44
C TYR A 78 -33.60 12.95 -52.92
N VAL A 79 -34.77 12.97 -52.25
CA VAL A 79 -34.86 12.75 -50.79
C VAL A 79 -34.42 11.33 -50.44
N LEU A 80 -34.88 10.33 -51.18
CA LEU A 80 -34.54 8.93 -50.95
C LEU A 80 -33.05 8.66 -51.16
N LEU A 81 -32.44 9.23 -52.20
CA LEU A 81 -31.01 9.08 -52.48
C LEU A 81 -30.16 9.73 -51.38
N ARG A 82 -30.56 10.89 -50.90
CA ARG A 82 -29.91 11.56 -49.75
C ARG A 82 -29.99 10.68 -48.50
N TYR A 83 -31.20 10.23 -48.16
CA TYR A 83 -31.43 9.36 -47.00
C TYR A 83 -30.65 8.04 -47.12
N LEU A 84 -30.62 7.43 -48.30
CA LEU A 84 -29.85 6.21 -48.54
C LEU A 84 -28.34 6.45 -48.34
N GLY A 85 -27.82 7.59 -48.81
CA GLY A 85 -26.43 7.98 -48.57
C GLY A 85 -26.10 8.06 -47.08
N ASP A 86 -26.99 8.65 -46.29
CA ASP A 86 -26.84 8.74 -44.83
C ASP A 86 -26.92 7.35 -44.17
N VAL A 87 -27.91 6.53 -44.51
CA VAL A 87 -28.06 5.15 -44.00
C VAL A 87 -26.85 4.28 -44.34
N LEU A 88 -26.30 4.38 -45.55
CA LEU A 88 -25.12 3.63 -45.97
C LEU A 88 -23.86 4.08 -45.20
N ASN A 89 -23.74 5.37 -44.87
CA ASN A 89 -22.65 5.86 -44.02
C ASN A 89 -22.75 5.29 -42.61
N GLU A 90 -23.95 5.32 -42.00
CA GLU A 90 -24.16 4.74 -40.66
C GLU A 90 -23.93 3.23 -40.66
N ALA A 91 -24.41 2.52 -41.68
CA ALA A 91 -24.18 1.09 -41.84
C ALA A 91 -22.69 0.75 -41.99
N ARG A 92 -21.93 1.53 -42.78
CA ARG A 92 -20.47 1.42 -42.89
C ARG A 92 -19.82 1.53 -41.52
N ASP A 93 -20.22 2.53 -40.74
CA ASP A 93 -19.61 2.86 -39.45
C ASP A 93 -19.85 1.74 -38.43
N VAL A 94 -21.08 1.20 -38.37
CA VAL A 94 -21.41 0.03 -37.55
C VAL A 94 -20.56 -1.20 -37.95
N VAL A 95 -20.49 -1.54 -39.24
CA VAL A 95 -19.73 -2.71 -39.71
C VAL A 95 -18.24 -2.56 -39.42
N PHE A 96 -17.67 -1.36 -39.61
CA PHE A 96 -16.25 -1.14 -39.38
C PHE A 96 -15.89 -1.03 -37.89
N SER A 97 -16.81 -0.57 -37.04
CA SER A 97 -16.57 -0.50 -35.59
C SER A 97 -16.14 -1.84 -35.00
N ILE A 98 -16.70 -2.96 -35.49
CA ILE A 98 -16.35 -4.32 -35.09
C ILE A 98 -14.87 -4.61 -35.38
N VAL A 99 -14.38 -4.20 -36.56
CA VAL A 99 -12.98 -4.39 -36.98
C VAL A 99 -12.05 -3.55 -36.10
N THR A 100 -12.39 -2.28 -35.89
CA THR A 100 -11.61 -1.34 -35.08
C THR A 100 -11.50 -1.83 -33.64
N GLN A 101 -12.63 -2.13 -32.98
CA GLN A 101 -12.65 -2.54 -31.57
C GLN A 101 -11.92 -3.86 -31.34
N ARG A 102 -12.09 -4.85 -32.23
CA ARG A 102 -11.37 -6.14 -32.13
C ARG A 102 -9.88 -5.99 -32.36
N THR A 103 -9.48 -5.10 -33.27
CA THR A 103 -8.07 -4.79 -33.51
C THR A 103 -7.44 -4.12 -32.29
N VAL A 104 -8.10 -3.10 -31.73
CA VAL A 104 -7.64 -2.41 -30.51
C VAL A 104 -7.51 -3.40 -29.35
N ALA A 105 -8.55 -4.21 -29.08
CA ALA A 105 -8.53 -5.21 -28.02
C ALA A 105 -7.36 -6.21 -28.18
N SER A 106 -7.14 -6.73 -29.39
CA SER A 106 -6.04 -7.66 -29.68
C SER A 106 -4.66 -7.04 -29.45
N PHE A 107 -4.45 -5.78 -29.85
CA PHE A 107 -3.18 -5.10 -29.59
C PHE A 107 -2.96 -4.81 -28.10
N THR A 108 -4.01 -4.41 -27.38
CA THR A 108 -3.95 -4.21 -25.92
C THR A 108 -3.60 -5.51 -25.21
N GLU A 109 -4.27 -6.62 -25.53
CA GLU A 109 -4.02 -7.95 -24.98
C GLU A 109 -2.58 -8.41 -25.26
N ARG A 110 -2.12 -8.30 -26.50
CA ARG A 110 -0.74 -8.65 -26.88
C ARG A 110 0.29 -7.80 -26.15
N THR A 111 0.02 -6.52 -25.96
CA THR A 111 0.93 -5.61 -25.24
C THR A 111 0.96 -5.95 -23.76
N PHE A 112 -0.20 -6.25 -23.17
CA PHE A 112 -0.31 -6.69 -21.78
C PHE A 112 0.43 -8.01 -21.53
N ALA A 113 0.23 -9.02 -22.39
CA ALA A 113 0.95 -10.28 -22.32
C ALA A 113 2.47 -10.09 -22.46
N HIS A 114 2.90 -9.20 -23.37
CA HIS A 114 4.32 -8.88 -23.55
C HIS A 114 4.92 -8.15 -22.34
N LEU A 115 4.18 -7.26 -21.70
CA LEU A 115 4.63 -6.58 -20.47
C LEU A 115 4.93 -7.57 -19.33
N HIS A 116 4.18 -8.66 -19.22
CA HIS A 116 4.46 -9.73 -18.26
C HIS A 116 5.69 -10.58 -18.64
N ALA A 117 6.00 -10.69 -19.94
CA ALA A 117 7.18 -11.39 -20.42
C ALA A 117 8.47 -10.56 -20.31
N LEU A 118 8.36 -9.23 -20.20
CA LEU A 118 9.50 -8.36 -19.91
C LEU A 118 9.86 -8.45 -18.43
N GLY A 119 11.14 -8.65 -18.12
CA GLY A 119 11.54 -8.89 -16.73
C GLY A 119 11.78 -7.62 -15.91
N ALA A 120 12.30 -7.83 -14.70
CA ALA A 120 12.21 -6.87 -13.60
C ALA A 120 12.90 -5.53 -13.89
N ARG A 121 13.96 -5.51 -14.70
CA ARG A 121 14.66 -4.26 -15.08
C ARG A 121 13.78 -3.30 -15.87
N PHE A 122 12.92 -3.82 -16.76
CA PHE A 122 12.03 -2.99 -17.55
C PHE A 122 11.05 -2.22 -16.66
N HIS A 123 10.55 -2.89 -15.61
CA HIS A 123 9.58 -2.36 -14.66
C HIS A 123 10.23 -1.46 -13.60
N ALA A 124 11.43 -1.80 -13.11
CA ALA A 124 12.12 -1.00 -12.09
C ALA A 124 12.56 0.39 -12.58
N GLN A 125 12.78 0.56 -13.89
CA GLN A 125 13.23 1.82 -14.50
C GLN A 125 12.07 2.72 -14.95
N ARG A 126 10.82 2.29 -14.81
CA ARG A 126 9.65 3.02 -15.31
C ARG A 126 8.57 3.14 -14.25
N GLU A 127 7.91 4.29 -14.24
CA GLU A 127 6.67 4.44 -13.48
C GLU A 127 5.57 3.59 -14.11
N THR A 128 4.94 2.71 -13.32
CA THR A 128 3.82 1.86 -13.77
C THR A 128 2.71 2.70 -14.42
N GLY A 129 2.42 3.88 -13.88
CA GLY A 129 1.44 4.80 -14.46
C GLY A 129 1.81 5.31 -15.85
N ALA A 130 3.09 5.50 -16.15
CA ALA A 130 3.54 5.89 -17.49
C ALA A 130 3.34 4.76 -18.50
N VAL A 131 3.66 3.52 -18.11
CA VAL A 131 3.44 2.33 -18.97
C VAL A 131 1.96 2.13 -19.27
N VAL A 132 1.09 2.22 -18.25
CA VAL A 132 -0.38 2.13 -18.44
C VAL A 132 -0.88 3.21 -19.40
N ARG A 133 -0.43 4.45 -19.24
CA ARG A 133 -0.79 5.56 -20.15
C ARG A 133 -0.33 5.30 -21.57
N ASP A 134 0.89 4.80 -21.78
CA ASP A 134 1.41 4.51 -23.12
C ASP A 134 0.61 3.38 -23.81
N VAL A 135 0.17 2.37 -23.06
CA VAL A 135 -0.71 1.31 -23.58
C VAL A 135 -2.10 1.86 -23.92
N GLN A 136 -2.73 2.61 -23.02
CA GLN A 136 -4.07 3.19 -23.24
C GLN A 136 -4.08 4.17 -24.41
N LYS A 137 -3.19 5.17 -24.39
CA LYS A 137 -3.08 6.16 -25.47
C LYS A 137 -2.67 5.52 -26.80
N GLY A 138 -1.84 4.48 -26.76
CA GLY A 138 -1.50 3.68 -27.93
C GLY A 138 -2.70 2.97 -28.53
N ALA A 139 -3.52 2.32 -27.70
CA ALA A 139 -4.75 1.65 -28.08
C ALA A 139 -5.77 2.63 -28.69
N ASP A 140 -6.00 3.78 -28.04
CA ASP A 140 -6.84 4.86 -28.54
C ASP A 140 -6.31 5.41 -29.87
N GLY A 141 -4.99 5.58 -29.98
CA GLY A 141 -4.31 6.01 -31.18
C GLY A 141 -4.53 5.06 -32.37
N ILE A 142 -4.48 3.74 -32.14
CA ILE A 142 -4.81 2.75 -33.18
C ILE A 142 -6.26 2.92 -33.65
N GLY A 143 -7.20 3.01 -32.70
CA GLY A 143 -8.61 3.19 -33.02
C GLY A 143 -8.86 4.45 -33.85
N PHE A 144 -8.24 5.56 -33.45
CA PHE A 144 -8.31 6.83 -34.17
C PHE A 144 -7.72 6.75 -35.58
N LEU A 145 -6.55 6.15 -35.76
CA LEU A 145 -5.89 6.06 -37.08
C LEU A 145 -6.68 5.19 -38.05
N LEU A 146 -7.22 4.06 -37.60
CA LEU A 146 -8.07 3.19 -38.40
C LEU A 146 -9.37 3.90 -38.80
N GLY A 147 -10.05 4.52 -37.84
CA GLY A 147 -11.28 5.28 -38.08
C GLY A 147 -11.06 6.46 -39.02
N THR A 148 -10.06 7.29 -38.75
CA THR A 148 -9.76 8.49 -39.56
C THR A 148 -9.40 8.15 -41.00
N SER A 149 -8.68 7.05 -41.22
CA SER A 149 -8.34 6.60 -42.57
C SER A 149 -9.60 6.22 -43.38
N LEU A 150 -10.50 5.42 -42.80
CA LEU A 150 -11.69 4.90 -43.51
C LEU A 150 -12.89 5.86 -43.50
N PHE A 151 -13.01 6.73 -42.49
CA PHE A 151 -14.17 7.60 -42.33
C PHE A 151 -13.94 9.03 -42.82
N THR A 152 -12.68 9.47 -42.87
CA THR A 152 -12.34 10.85 -43.25
C THR A 152 -11.46 10.89 -44.50
N ILE A 153 -10.23 10.38 -44.43
CA ILE A 153 -9.23 10.63 -45.48
C ILE A 153 -9.64 9.97 -46.80
N VAL A 154 -9.90 8.66 -46.80
CA VAL A 154 -10.26 7.93 -48.03
C VAL A 154 -11.59 8.42 -48.62
N PRO A 155 -12.69 8.57 -47.85
CA PRO A 155 -13.94 9.11 -48.38
C PRO A 155 -13.79 10.51 -48.97
N VAL A 156 -13.08 11.41 -48.31
CA VAL A 156 -12.86 12.79 -48.80
C VAL A 156 -12.07 12.79 -50.10
N MET A 157 -11.05 11.95 -50.22
CA MET A 157 -10.29 11.81 -51.47
C MET A 157 -11.17 11.27 -52.62
N ILE A 158 -12.02 10.29 -52.35
CA ILE A 158 -12.97 9.75 -53.34
C ILE A 158 -14.01 10.81 -53.72
N GLU A 159 -14.54 11.55 -52.75
CA GLU A 159 -15.55 12.59 -52.93
C GLU A 159 -15.01 13.75 -53.78
N ILE A 160 -13.85 14.30 -53.40
CA ILE A 160 -13.16 15.33 -54.19
C ILE A 160 -12.81 14.81 -55.59
N GLY A 161 -12.25 13.60 -55.70
CA GLY A 161 -11.91 13.00 -56.99
C GLY A 161 -13.12 12.86 -57.92
N THR A 162 -14.26 12.43 -57.38
CA THR A 162 -15.51 12.28 -58.14
C THR A 162 -16.07 13.64 -58.55
N ILE A 163 -16.07 14.64 -57.66
CA ILE A 163 -16.53 16.00 -57.96
C ILE A 163 -15.67 16.63 -59.05
N VAL A 164 -14.34 16.52 -58.96
CA VAL A 164 -13.41 17.04 -59.97
C VAL A 164 -13.63 16.35 -61.33
N ALA A 165 -13.86 15.03 -61.34
CA ALA A 165 -14.17 14.29 -62.57
C ALA A 165 -15.50 14.74 -63.21
N VAL A 166 -16.54 14.99 -62.41
CA VAL A 166 -17.82 15.50 -62.91
C VAL A 166 -17.67 16.94 -63.44
N MET A 167 -16.93 17.79 -62.73
CA MET A 167 -16.73 19.19 -63.13
C MET A 167 -15.92 19.34 -64.42
N THR A 168 -14.83 18.57 -64.57
CA THR A 168 -13.97 18.60 -65.77
C THR A 168 -14.64 17.98 -67.01
N SER A 169 -15.56 17.03 -66.83
CA SER A 169 -16.25 16.38 -67.94
C SER A 169 -17.47 17.14 -68.46
N ARG A 170 -18.15 17.93 -67.60
CA ARG A 170 -19.43 18.59 -67.95
C ARG A 170 -19.38 20.11 -68.05
N TYR A 171 -18.36 20.76 -67.49
CA TYR A 171 -18.26 22.23 -67.43
C TYR A 171 -16.92 22.73 -67.94
N SER A 172 -16.83 24.04 -68.23
CA SER A 172 -15.59 24.67 -68.66
C SER A 172 -14.51 24.58 -67.58
N LEU A 173 -13.25 24.47 -68.02
CA LEU A 173 -12.07 24.44 -67.15
C LEU A 173 -11.94 25.68 -66.25
N GLU A 174 -12.64 26.77 -66.57
CA GLU A 174 -12.69 27.99 -65.76
C GLU A 174 -13.28 27.74 -64.37
N PHE A 175 -14.35 26.96 -64.26
CA PHE A 175 -14.92 26.60 -62.95
C PHE A 175 -13.95 25.78 -62.12
N VAL A 176 -13.28 24.81 -62.76
CA VAL A 176 -12.26 23.97 -62.11
C VAL A 176 -11.08 24.83 -61.66
N ALA A 177 -10.68 25.82 -62.46
CA ALA A 177 -9.62 26.76 -62.10
C ALA A 177 -9.99 27.64 -60.90
N VAL A 178 -11.20 28.21 -60.88
CA VAL A 178 -11.66 29.04 -59.73
C VAL A 178 -11.75 28.19 -58.45
N ILE A 179 -12.27 26.97 -58.53
CA ILE A 179 -12.30 26.02 -57.40
C ILE A 179 -10.88 25.68 -56.95
N GLY A 180 -9.98 25.38 -57.89
CA GLY A 180 -8.58 25.06 -57.61
C GLY A 180 -7.83 26.21 -56.93
N VAL A 181 -8.00 27.44 -57.42
CA VAL A 181 -7.41 28.65 -56.81
C VAL A 181 -7.96 28.86 -55.40
N THR A 182 -9.28 28.75 -55.23
CA THR A 182 -9.92 28.87 -53.90
C THR A 182 -9.34 27.84 -52.93
N PHE A 183 -9.13 26.60 -53.39
CA PHE A 183 -8.56 25.52 -52.60
C PHE A 183 -7.10 25.76 -52.23
N VAL A 184 -6.27 26.25 -53.17
CA VAL A 184 -4.87 26.59 -52.91
C VAL A 184 -4.78 27.72 -51.87
N LEU A 185 -5.60 28.76 -52.00
CA LEU A 185 -5.67 29.86 -51.02
C LEU A 185 -6.11 29.35 -49.65
N TYR A 186 -7.15 28.50 -49.61
CA TYR A 186 -7.64 27.88 -48.39
C TYR A 186 -6.54 27.04 -47.71
N ALA A 187 -5.84 26.18 -48.46
CA ALA A 187 -4.79 25.32 -47.95
C ALA A 187 -3.59 26.13 -47.42
N ALA A 188 -3.17 27.17 -48.16
CA ALA A 188 -2.09 28.06 -47.76
C ALA A 188 -2.43 28.83 -46.47
N TRP A 189 -3.64 29.41 -46.40
CA TRP A 189 -4.14 30.08 -45.20
C TRP A 189 -4.17 29.13 -44.01
N THR A 190 -4.76 27.96 -44.21
CA THR A 190 -4.88 26.93 -43.17
C THR A 190 -3.51 26.50 -42.65
N PHE A 191 -2.54 26.27 -43.54
CA PHE A 191 -1.19 25.87 -43.16
C PHE A 191 -0.48 26.93 -42.31
N VAL A 192 -0.49 28.19 -42.75
CA VAL A 192 0.17 29.30 -42.06
C VAL A 192 -0.44 29.53 -40.67
N PHE A 193 -1.77 29.64 -40.60
CA PHE A 193 -2.45 29.93 -39.33
C PHE A 193 -2.52 28.73 -38.39
N THR A 194 -2.51 27.50 -38.90
CA THR A 194 -2.32 26.30 -38.07
C THR A 194 -0.94 26.33 -37.41
N ARG A 195 0.13 26.67 -38.14
CA ARG A 195 1.49 26.77 -37.59
C ARG A 195 1.60 27.89 -36.55
N TYR A 196 0.91 29.01 -36.77
CA TYR A 196 0.79 30.09 -35.79
C TYR A 196 0.07 29.62 -34.51
N ARG A 197 -1.12 28.99 -34.66
CA ARG A 197 -1.91 28.42 -33.56
C ARG A 197 -1.14 27.38 -32.74
N MET A 198 -0.32 26.55 -33.39
CA MET A 198 0.47 25.50 -32.73
C MET A 198 1.37 26.03 -31.59
N ARG A 199 1.82 27.29 -31.64
CA ARG A 199 2.61 27.89 -30.55
C ARG A 199 1.79 28.02 -29.27
N PHE A 200 0.56 28.52 -29.38
CA PHE A 200 -0.36 28.66 -28.24
C PHE A 200 -0.86 27.30 -27.76
N GLN A 201 -1.15 26.38 -28.68
CA GLN A 201 -1.56 25.02 -28.32
C GLN A 201 -0.50 24.32 -27.45
N ARG A 202 0.80 24.47 -27.77
CA ARG A 202 1.87 23.91 -26.93
C ARG A 202 1.92 24.52 -25.54
N ALA A 203 1.71 25.83 -25.41
CA ALA A 203 1.65 26.51 -24.12
C ALA A 203 0.47 25.99 -23.27
N VAL A 204 -0.71 25.84 -23.89
CA VAL A 204 -1.89 25.23 -23.24
C VAL A 204 -1.57 23.82 -22.75
N ASN A 205 -1.05 22.96 -23.62
CA ASN A 205 -0.73 21.57 -23.24
C ASN A 205 0.32 21.49 -22.11
N GLY A 206 1.31 22.38 -22.10
CA GLY A 206 2.33 22.43 -21.03
C GLY A 206 1.77 22.85 -19.68
N LEU A 207 0.90 23.88 -19.66
CA LEU A 207 0.23 24.37 -18.45
C LEU A 207 -0.82 23.38 -17.93
N GLU A 208 -1.52 22.68 -18.84
CA GLU A 208 -2.46 21.62 -18.51
C GLU A 208 -1.76 20.44 -17.83
N ALA A 209 -0.64 19.97 -18.40
CA ALA A 209 0.18 18.92 -17.77
C ALA A 209 0.74 19.34 -16.40
N GLN A 210 1.13 20.61 -16.23
CA GLN A 210 1.58 21.13 -14.94
C GLN A 210 0.44 21.19 -13.92
N SER A 211 -0.76 21.59 -14.34
CA SER A 211 -1.98 21.58 -13.51
C SER A 211 -2.31 20.17 -13.05
N ASP A 212 -2.37 19.21 -13.98
CA ASP A 212 -2.65 17.81 -13.68
C ASP A 212 -1.62 17.22 -12.72
N SER A 213 -0.33 17.48 -12.96
CA SER A 213 0.74 17.03 -12.08
C SER A 213 0.60 17.58 -10.66
N ARG A 214 0.23 18.86 -10.50
CA ARG A 214 0.03 19.46 -9.17
C ARG A 214 -1.21 18.91 -8.46
N LEU A 215 -2.29 18.68 -9.19
CA LEU A 215 -3.48 18.04 -8.65
C LEU A 215 -3.16 16.64 -8.13
N VAL A 216 -2.46 15.83 -8.93
CA VAL A 216 -2.06 14.49 -8.51
C VAL A 216 -1.12 14.54 -7.30
N ASP A 217 -0.09 15.38 -7.32
CA ASP A 217 0.87 15.50 -6.21
C ASP A 217 0.19 15.96 -4.90
N SER A 218 -0.72 16.94 -4.96
CA SER A 218 -1.47 17.41 -3.80
C SER A 218 -2.41 16.34 -3.24
N LEU A 219 -3.08 15.57 -4.11
CA LEU A 219 -3.99 14.51 -3.71
C LEU A 219 -3.27 13.27 -3.18
N LEU A 220 -2.11 12.91 -3.76
CA LEU A 220 -1.25 11.85 -3.23
C LEU A 220 -0.73 12.22 -1.84
N ASN A 221 -0.44 13.50 -1.61
CA ASN A 221 0.02 14.03 -0.33
C ASN A 221 -1.12 14.65 0.50
N TYR A 222 -2.37 14.22 0.30
CA TYR A 222 -3.53 14.81 0.97
C TYR A 222 -3.38 14.85 2.49
N GLU A 223 -2.88 13.78 3.11
CA GLU A 223 -2.66 13.72 4.55
C GLU A 223 -1.62 14.75 5.00
N THR A 224 -0.51 14.91 4.27
CA THR A 224 0.50 15.94 4.51
C THR A 224 -0.12 17.34 4.43
N VAL A 225 -0.89 17.63 3.37
CA VAL A 225 -1.56 18.93 3.22
C VAL A 225 -2.48 19.21 4.42
N LYS A 226 -3.19 18.20 4.92
CA LYS A 226 -4.04 18.30 6.11
C LYS A 226 -3.25 18.45 7.41
N TYR A 227 -2.17 17.70 7.59
CA TYR A 227 -1.32 17.79 8.79
C TYR A 227 -0.68 19.18 8.93
N PHE A 228 -0.34 19.81 7.81
CA PHE A 228 0.26 21.14 7.79
C PHE A 228 -0.75 22.27 7.48
N ALA A 229 -2.07 21.99 7.52
CA ALA A 229 -3.15 22.97 7.26
C ALA A 229 -2.88 23.89 6.05
N SER A 230 -2.35 23.31 4.98
CA SER A 230 -1.78 24.03 3.83
C SER A 230 -2.72 24.07 2.61
N GLU A 231 -4.02 23.83 2.80
CA GLU A 231 -4.99 23.76 1.70
C GLU A 231 -5.06 25.06 0.89
N ASN A 232 -5.02 26.22 1.57
CA ASN A 232 -5.05 27.52 0.90
C ASN A 232 -3.76 27.78 0.10
N THR A 233 -2.61 27.30 0.60
CA THR A 233 -1.32 27.41 -0.09
C THR A 233 -1.34 26.59 -1.38
N GLU A 234 -1.76 25.32 -1.30
CA GLU A 234 -1.85 24.45 -2.48
C GLU A 234 -2.91 24.93 -3.48
N THR A 235 -4.04 25.44 -2.99
CA THR A 235 -5.07 26.09 -3.83
C THR A 235 -4.48 27.31 -4.53
N GLY A 236 -3.75 28.18 -3.83
CA GLY A 236 -3.10 29.35 -4.43
C GLY A 236 -2.05 29.00 -5.48
N ARG A 237 -1.26 27.95 -5.22
CA ARG A 237 -0.28 27.42 -6.19
C ARG A 237 -0.98 26.89 -7.45
N LEU A 238 -2.09 26.19 -7.32
CA LEU A 238 -2.87 25.72 -8.47
C LEU A 238 -3.49 26.90 -9.24
N SER A 239 -4.12 27.84 -8.53
CA SER A 239 -4.72 29.05 -9.12
C SER A 239 -3.73 29.83 -9.98
N GLY A 240 -2.48 30.01 -9.53
CA GLY A 240 -1.46 30.70 -10.33
C GLY A 240 -1.10 30.01 -11.65
N VAL A 241 -1.21 28.68 -11.73
CA VAL A 241 -1.06 27.93 -12.99
C VAL A 241 -2.31 28.04 -13.84
N LEU A 242 -3.49 27.97 -13.22
CA LEU A 242 -4.78 28.07 -13.91
C LEU A 242 -4.98 29.45 -14.55
N GLU A 243 -4.52 30.54 -13.93
CA GLU A 243 -4.57 31.88 -14.54
C GLU A 243 -3.75 31.95 -15.84
N GLN A 244 -2.53 31.42 -15.82
CA GLN A 244 -1.69 31.33 -17.01
C GLN A 244 -2.34 30.44 -18.08
N TRP A 245 -2.95 29.33 -17.65
CA TRP A 245 -3.67 28.42 -18.53
C TRP A 245 -4.87 29.12 -19.20
N VAL A 246 -5.64 29.92 -18.46
CA VAL A 246 -6.75 30.72 -19.01
C VAL A 246 -6.23 31.68 -20.09
N HIS A 247 -5.17 32.45 -19.80
CA HIS A 247 -4.59 33.37 -20.79
C HIS A 247 -4.10 32.65 -22.06
N ALA A 248 -3.38 31.52 -21.89
CA ALA A 248 -2.93 30.71 -23.02
C ALA A 248 -4.10 30.12 -23.82
N ARG A 249 -5.16 29.67 -23.14
CA ARG A 249 -6.37 29.10 -23.76
C ARG A 249 -7.15 30.13 -24.55
N ILE A 250 -7.31 31.34 -24.01
CA ILE A 250 -7.95 32.46 -24.72
C ILE A 250 -7.14 32.82 -25.97
N ALA A 251 -5.81 32.91 -25.88
CA ALA A 251 -4.95 33.18 -27.03
C ALA A 251 -5.07 32.09 -28.11
N ASN A 252 -5.09 30.81 -27.70
CA ASN A 252 -5.32 29.68 -28.61
C ASN A 252 -6.70 29.74 -29.26
N GLN A 253 -7.75 30.11 -28.51
CA GLN A 253 -9.11 30.26 -29.03
C GLN A 253 -9.19 31.41 -30.04
N ARG A 254 -8.58 32.57 -29.75
CA ARG A 254 -8.49 33.69 -30.70
C ARG A 254 -7.79 33.29 -32.00
N ALA A 255 -6.70 32.53 -31.90
CA ALA A 255 -6.00 32.00 -33.07
C ALA A 255 -6.85 31.01 -33.89
N LEU A 256 -7.67 30.18 -33.22
CA LEU A 256 -8.62 29.28 -33.89
C LEU A 256 -9.74 30.06 -34.58
N THR A 257 -10.30 31.07 -33.93
CA THR A 257 -11.32 31.94 -34.53
C THR A 257 -10.78 32.66 -35.77
N LEU A 258 -9.56 33.22 -35.70
CA LEU A 258 -8.94 33.89 -36.84
C LEU A 258 -8.72 32.93 -38.03
N LEU A 259 -8.33 31.68 -37.75
CA LEU A 259 -8.24 30.63 -38.75
C LEU A 259 -9.60 30.39 -39.43
N HIS A 260 -10.66 30.14 -38.66
CA HIS A 260 -12.01 29.86 -39.19
C HIS A 260 -12.61 31.05 -39.95
N VAL A 261 -12.44 32.28 -39.45
CA VAL A 261 -12.94 33.48 -40.13
C VAL A 261 -12.28 33.62 -41.50
N GLY A 262 -10.95 33.50 -41.58
CA GLY A 262 -10.25 33.58 -42.87
C GLY A 262 -10.61 32.45 -43.83
N GLN A 263 -10.79 31.22 -43.33
CA GLN A 263 -11.29 30.10 -44.13
C GLN A 263 -12.68 30.38 -44.71
N SER A 264 -13.62 30.84 -43.88
CA SER A 264 -14.97 31.22 -44.31
C SER A 264 -14.96 32.37 -45.31
N THR A 265 -14.08 33.36 -45.15
CA THR A 265 -13.92 34.47 -46.11
C THR A 265 -13.43 33.95 -47.47
N ILE A 266 -12.43 33.08 -47.51
CA ILE A 266 -11.92 32.49 -48.75
C ILE A 266 -13.02 31.67 -49.46
N ILE A 267 -13.75 30.84 -48.71
CA ILE A 267 -14.85 30.04 -49.26
C ILE A 267 -15.96 30.95 -49.81
N ALA A 268 -16.36 31.98 -49.07
CA ALA A 268 -17.41 32.91 -49.49
C ALA A 268 -17.02 33.66 -50.78
N LEU A 269 -15.76 34.10 -50.89
CA LEU A 269 -15.23 34.73 -52.11
C LEU A 269 -15.19 33.75 -53.29
N GLY A 270 -14.79 32.49 -53.05
CA GLY A 270 -14.80 31.44 -54.07
C GLY A 270 -16.22 31.12 -54.57
N ILE A 271 -17.18 30.95 -53.67
CA ILE A 271 -18.61 30.78 -54.01
C ILE A 271 -19.10 31.98 -54.79
N ALA A 272 -18.82 33.21 -54.34
CA ALA A 272 -19.25 34.43 -55.03
C ALA A 272 -18.69 34.50 -56.46
N ALA A 273 -17.40 34.21 -56.65
CA ALA A 273 -16.77 34.21 -57.97
C ALA A 273 -17.42 33.19 -58.92
N VAL A 274 -17.65 31.97 -58.43
CA VAL A 274 -18.29 30.91 -59.23
C VAL A 274 -19.76 31.22 -59.50
N MET A 275 -20.51 31.70 -58.51
CA MET A 275 -21.91 32.09 -58.67
C MET A 275 -22.07 33.25 -59.66
N LEU A 276 -21.20 34.26 -59.60
CA LEU A 276 -21.22 35.38 -60.56
C LEU A 276 -20.97 34.90 -61.99
N ARG A 277 -20.00 33.99 -62.19
CA ARG A 277 -19.75 33.44 -63.53
C ARG A 277 -20.85 32.50 -64.01
N ALA A 278 -21.33 31.59 -63.17
CA ALA A 278 -22.43 30.71 -63.51
C ALA A 278 -23.70 31.52 -63.83
N ALA A 279 -24.02 32.57 -63.06
CA ALA A 279 -25.16 33.45 -63.34
C ALA A 279 -25.03 34.15 -64.71
N GLN A 280 -23.84 34.65 -65.06
CA GLN A 280 -23.60 35.24 -66.38
C GLN A 280 -23.80 34.22 -67.51
N LEU A 281 -23.35 32.98 -67.32
CA LEU A 281 -23.52 31.90 -68.31
C LEU A 281 -24.97 31.41 -68.42
N VAL A 282 -25.74 31.49 -67.34
CA VAL A 282 -27.19 31.23 -67.33
C VAL A 282 -27.93 32.33 -68.09
N VAL A 283 -27.63 33.60 -67.85
CA VAL A 283 -28.21 34.74 -68.59
C VAL A 283 -27.85 34.67 -70.08
N ALA A 284 -26.64 34.20 -70.41
CA ALA A 284 -26.20 33.96 -71.78
C ALA A 284 -26.83 32.71 -72.45
N GLY A 285 -27.63 31.93 -71.72
CA GLY A 285 -28.30 30.73 -72.24
C GLY A 285 -27.39 29.50 -72.43
N THR A 286 -26.16 29.54 -71.92
CA THR A 286 -25.17 28.46 -72.05
C THR A 286 -25.22 27.44 -70.92
N MET A 287 -25.85 27.80 -69.78
CA MET A 287 -26.05 26.95 -68.61
C MET A 287 -27.51 27.07 -68.11
N SER A 288 -28.02 26.04 -67.46
CA SER A 288 -29.36 26.07 -66.85
C SER A 288 -29.35 26.63 -65.42
N VAL A 289 -30.52 26.98 -64.88
CA VAL A 289 -30.64 27.38 -63.46
C VAL A 289 -30.25 26.21 -62.54
N GLY A 290 -30.52 24.96 -62.94
CA GLY A 290 -30.06 23.79 -62.20
C GLY A 290 -28.54 23.62 -62.22
N ASP A 291 -27.83 24.03 -63.27
CA ASP A 291 -26.35 24.04 -63.31
C ASP A 291 -25.77 24.97 -62.24
N LEU A 292 -26.34 26.16 -62.07
CA LEU A 292 -25.94 27.09 -61.03
C LEU A 292 -26.02 26.44 -59.63
N VAL A 293 -27.11 25.73 -59.35
CA VAL A 293 -27.32 25.06 -58.07
C VAL A 293 -26.38 23.86 -57.89
N LEU A 294 -26.11 23.10 -58.95
CA LEU A 294 -25.13 22.00 -58.91
C LEU A 294 -23.75 22.49 -58.50
N VAL A 295 -23.25 23.52 -59.20
CA VAL A 295 -21.89 24.03 -58.98
C VAL A 295 -21.77 24.62 -57.57
N ASN A 296 -22.79 25.35 -57.10
CA ASN A 296 -22.84 25.84 -55.72
C ASN A 296 -22.79 24.69 -54.70
N ALA A 297 -23.60 23.66 -54.90
CA ALA A 297 -23.66 22.51 -54.00
C ALA A 297 -22.32 21.76 -53.94
N TYR A 298 -21.65 21.54 -55.08
CA TYR A 298 -20.34 20.89 -55.11
C TYR A 298 -19.23 21.71 -54.46
N ILE A 299 -19.23 23.04 -54.59
CA ILE A 299 -18.25 23.89 -53.90
C ILE A 299 -18.43 23.78 -52.39
N VAL A 300 -19.66 23.90 -51.89
CA VAL A 300 -19.95 23.76 -50.45
C VAL A 300 -19.55 22.37 -49.95
N GLN A 301 -19.85 21.32 -50.72
CA GLN A 301 -19.54 19.94 -50.38
C GLN A 301 -18.03 19.68 -50.32
N VAL A 302 -17.23 20.22 -51.24
CA VAL A 302 -15.76 20.11 -51.19
C VAL A 302 -15.16 20.89 -50.02
N CYS A 303 -15.72 22.05 -49.69
CA CYS A 303 -15.20 22.92 -48.63
C CYS A 303 -15.46 22.38 -47.22
N ASN A 304 -16.60 21.71 -46.99
CA ASN A 304 -17.00 21.26 -45.65
C ASN A 304 -15.99 20.30 -44.97
N PRO A 305 -15.50 19.22 -45.62
CA PRO A 305 -14.53 18.32 -45.01
C PRO A 305 -13.16 18.94 -44.74
N LEU A 306 -12.82 20.04 -45.42
CA LEU A 306 -11.53 20.70 -45.23
C LEU A 306 -11.41 21.36 -43.86
N ASN A 307 -12.54 21.82 -43.30
CA ASN A 307 -12.58 22.45 -41.99
C ASN A 307 -12.14 21.49 -40.87
N THR A 308 -12.38 20.18 -41.04
CA THR A 308 -11.99 19.15 -40.07
C THR A 308 -10.59 18.59 -40.34
N LEU A 309 -10.04 18.80 -41.54
CA LEU A 309 -8.75 18.23 -41.96
C LEU A 309 -7.56 18.72 -41.12
N GLY A 310 -7.59 19.99 -40.68
CA GLY A 310 -6.55 20.56 -39.82
C GLY A 310 -6.52 19.94 -38.41
N PHE A 311 -7.69 19.55 -37.88
CA PHE A 311 -7.80 18.77 -36.64
C PHE A 311 -7.30 17.34 -36.86
N VAL A 312 -7.81 16.69 -37.91
CA VAL A 312 -7.44 15.33 -38.31
C VAL A 312 -5.94 15.18 -38.49
N PHE A 313 -5.25 16.14 -39.12
CA PHE A 313 -3.81 16.10 -39.28
C PHE A 313 -3.05 16.12 -37.95
N ARG A 314 -3.48 16.96 -36.99
CA ARG A 314 -2.82 17.02 -35.67
C ARG A 314 -3.06 15.75 -34.87
N GLU A 315 -4.33 15.32 -34.75
CA GLU A 315 -4.68 14.10 -34.03
C GLU A 315 -4.04 12.86 -34.64
N THR A 316 -3.92 12.80 -35.97
CA THR A 316 -3.20 11.71 -36.66
C THR A 316 -1.73 11.68 -36.24
N ASN A 317 -1.07 12.84 -36.15
CA ASN A 317 0.32 12.88 -35.69
C ASN A 317 0.45 12.47 -34.22
N ASP A 318 -0.43 12.95 -33.34
CA ASP A 318 -0.42 12.60 -31.93
C ASP A 318 -0.71 11.10 -31.72
N ALA A 319 -1.70 10.56 -32.44
CA ALA A 319 -1.99 9.13 -32.47
C ALA A 319 -0.81 8.30 -32.98
N VAL A 320 -0.13 8.72 -34.05
CA VAL A 320 1.09 8.04 -34.53
C VAL A 320 2.17 8.00 -33.44
N VAL A 321 2.40 9.09 -32.71
CA VAL A 321 3.39 9.12 -31.62
C VAL A 321 2.99 8.17 -30.47
N ASN A 322 1.71 8.14 -30.10
CA ASN A 322 1.23 7.25 -29.04
C ASN A 322 1.35 5.77 -29.46
N VAL A 323 1.01 5.45 -30.71
CA VAL A 323 1.20 4.10 -31.29
C VAL A 323 2.68 3.75 -31.34
N GLU A 324 3.56 4.68 -31.71
CA GLU A 324 5.03 4.46 -31.68
C GLU A 324 5.53 4.10 -30.27
N ARG A 325 5.01 4.73 -29.21
CA ARG A 325 5.37 4.40 -27.82
C ARG A 325 4.91 3.01 -27.41
N MET A 326 3.66 2.66 -27.71
CA MET A 326 3.14 1.31 -27.43
C MET A 326 3.91 0.25 -28.23
N PHE A 327 4.24 0.51 -29.49
CA PHE A 327 5.07 -0.40 -30.28
C PHE A 327 6.52 -0.46 -29.81
N ALA A 328 7.06 0.60 -29.21
CA ALA A 328 8.36 0.53 -28.55
C ALA A 328 8.36 -0.48 -27.40
N ILE A 329 7.24 -0.63 -26.69
CA ILE A 329 7.04 -1.70 -25.69
C ILE A 329 6.96 -3.06 -26.40
N LEU A 330 6.08 -3.24 -27.39
CA LEU A 330 5.93 -4.51 -28.12
C LEU A 330 7.20 -4.99 -28.84
N LEU A 331 8.07 -4.06 -29.25
CA LEU A 331 9.33 -4.35 -29.92
C LEU A 331 10.51 -4.43 -28.95
N SER A 332 10.33 -4.03 -27.69
CA SER A 332 11.34 -4.24 -26.67
C SER A 332 11.56 -5.74 -26.50
N ARG A 333 12.83 -6.13 -26.43
CA ARG A 333 13.22 -7.54 -26.25
C ARG A 333 13.70 -7.71 -24.83
N GLY A 334 13.17 -8.74 -24.17
CA GLY A 334 13.76 -9.23 -22.94
C GLY A 334 15.15 -9.79 -23.19
N ARG A 335 15.97 -9.84 -22.15
CA ARG A 335 17.29 -10.48 -22.18
C ARG A 335 17.12 -11.99 -22.05
N VAL A 336 17.82 -12.74 -22.89
CA VAL A 336 17.89 -14.22 -22.77
C VAL A 336 18.60 -14.56 -21.46
N ARG A 337 18.19 -15.65 -20.79
CA ARG A 337 18.64 -16.09 -19.45
C ARG A 337 18.20 -15.20 -18.28
N GLU A 338 17.73 -13.97 -18.52
CA GLU A 338 17.13 -13.11 -17.49
C GLU A 338 15.60 -13.05 -17.61
N ASP A 339 15.10 -12.50 -18.72
CA ASP A 339 13.67 -12.31 -18.97
C ASP A 339 13.06 -13.48 -19.77
N ILE A 340 13.85 -14.03 -20.70
CA ILE A 340 13.43 -15.10 -21.62
C ILE A 340 14.28 -16.34 -21.36
N ASP A 341 13.65 -17.52 -21.33
CA ASP A 341 14.36 -18.79 -21.21
C ASP A 341 15.30 -19.03 -22.40
N GLU A 342 16.41 -19.69 -22.13
CA GLU A 342 17.31 -20.17 -23.18
C GLU A 342 16.60 -21.22 -24.05
N ALA A 343 16.92 -21.29 -25.34
CA ALA A 343 16.19 -22.14 -26.31
C ALA A 343 16.15 -23.63 -25.94
N HIS A 344 17.12 -24.10 -25.13
CA HIS A 344 17.22 -25.49 -24.67
C HIS A 344 17.02 -25.64 -23.16
N ALA A 345 16.38 -24.65 -22.52
CA ALA A 345 16.11 -24.70 -21.10
C ALA A 345 15.23 -25.90 -20.74
N ARG A 346 15.60 -26.63 -19.68
CA ARG A 346 14.87 -27.81 -19.22
C ARG A 346 14.07 -27.50 -17.95
N PRO A 347 12.94 -28.16 -17.68
CA PRO A 347 12.30 -28.04 -16.38
C PRO A 347 13.26 -28.43 -15.25
N LEU A 348 13.29 -27.64 -14.17
CA LEU A 348 14.08 -27.93 -12.98
C LEU A 348 13.61 -29.26 -12.37
N VAL A 349 14.53 -30.21 -12.18
CA VAL A 349 14.25 -31.48 -11.52
C VAL A 349 14.72 -31.37 -10.08
N LEU A 350 13.80 -31.14 -9.14
CA LEU A 350 14.15 -31.01 -7.73
C LEU A 350 14.28 -32.38 -7.06
N THR A 351 15.42 -32.66 -6.44
CA THR A 351 15.68 -33.90 -5.68
C THR A 351 15.74 -33.60 -4.19
N ALA A 352 16.78 -32.90 -3.74
CA ALA A 352 17.04 -32.59 -2.34
C ALA A 352 16.73 -31.12 -2.01
N GLY A 353 16.85 -30.22 -2.98
CA GLY A 353 16.66 -28.78 -2.79
C GLY A 353 17.91 -28.08 -2.25
N GLU A 354 19.10 -28.56 -2.58
CA GLU A 354 20.35 -27.85 -2.27
C GLU A 354 20.48 -26.60 -3.14
N ILE A 355 20.89 -25.48 -2.55
CA ILE A 355 21.09 -24.21 -3.27
C ILE A 355 22.56 -23.82 -3.16
N GLU A 356 23.22 -23.56 -4.28
CA GLU A 356 24.62 -23.13 -4.33
C GLU A 356 24.71 -21.77 -5.01
N PHE A 357 25.35 -20.82 -4.34
CA PHE A 357 25.86 -19.58 -4.93
C PHE A 357 27.36 -19.75 -5.09
N ASP A 358 27.84 -19.75 -6.34
CA ASP A 358 29.23 -20.01 -6.73
C ASP A 358 29.85 -18.69 -7.22
N HIS A 359 30.67 -18.05 -6.38
CA HIS A 359 31.38 -16.79 -6.64
C HIS A 359 30.52 -15.69 -7.32
N VAL A 360 29.31 -15.45 -6.80
CA VAL A 360 28.31 -14.59 -7.43
C VAL A 360 28.61 -13.10 -7.27
N GLY A 361 28.67 -12.38 -8.39
CA GLY A 361 28.76 -10.92 -8.44
C GLY A 361 27.59 -10.31 -9.20
N PHE A 362 27.02 -9.20 -8.70
CA PHE A 362 25.85 -8.58 -9.32
C PHE A 362 25.70 -7.08 -9.02
N GLY A 363 25.13 -6.33 -9.98
CA GLY A 363 24.62 -4.97 -9.79
C GLY A 363 23.40 -4.67 -10.67
N TYR A 364 22.48 -3.83 -10.17
CA TYR A 364 21.34 -3.36 -11.00
C TYR A 364 21.80 -2.41 -12.11
N ASP A 365 22.89 -1.68 -11.91
CA ASP A 365 23.56 -0.87 -12.91
C ASP A 365 25.04 -1.31 -13.00
N PRO A 366 25.64 -1.43 -14.18
CA PRO A 366 27.06 -1.76 -14.33
C PRO A 366 28.00 -0.85 -13.51
N ALA A 367 27.62 0.40 -13.28
CA ALA A 367 28.41 1.36 -12.51
C ALA A 367 28.35 1.12 -10.99
N ARG A 368 27.35 0.36 -10.49
CA ARG A 368 27.16 0.11 -9.06
C ARG A 368 26.99 -1.38 -8.77
N GLN A 369 28.10 -2.01 -8.41
CA GLN A 369 28.11 -3.39 -7.93
C GLN A 369 27.53 -3.48 -6.51
N ILE A 370 26.61 -4.42 -6.33
CA ILE A 370 25.87 -4.66 -5.07
C ILE A 370 26.36 -5.93 -4.39
N LEU A 371 26.49 -7.02 -5.13
CA LEU A 371 27.05 -8.28 -4.64
C LEU A 371 28.45 -8.48 -5.20
N ARG A 372 29.38 -8.90 -4.35
CA ARG A 372 30.80 -9.03 -4.66
C ARG A 372 31.28 -10.38 -4.17
N ASP A 373 31.44 -11.33 -5.08
CA ASP A 373 32.05 -12.63 -4.77
C ASP A 373 31.33 -13.36 -3.63
N VAL A 374 30.01 -13.50 -3.77
CA VAL A 374 29.17 -14.20 -2.79
C VAL A 374 29.21 -15.71 -3.07
N ASP A 375 29.74 -16.46 -2.11
CA ASP A 375 29.90 -17.91 -2.19
C ASP A 375 29.31 -18.58 -0.94
N PHE A 376 28.30 -19.45 -1.12
CA PHE A 376 27.73 -20.25 -0.02
C PHE A 376 26.85 -21.40 -0.54
N ARG A 377 26.53 -22.34 0.36
CA ARG A 377 25.57 -23.43 0.12
C ARG A 377 24.47 -23.44 1.16
N ALA A 378 23.21 -23.57 0.73
CA ALA A 378 22.07 -23.88 1.58
C ALA A 378 21.77 -25.37 1.45
N HIS A 379 22.01 -26.11 2.54
CA HIS A 379 21.88 -27.56 2.53
C HIS A 379 20.41 -28.02 2.52
N PRO A 380 20.12 -29.18 1.88
CA PRO A 380 18.78 -29.76 1.85
C PRO A 380 18.11 -29.88 3.22
N GLY A 381 16.88 -29.37 3.33
CA GLY A 381 16.09 -29.50 4.55
C GLY A 381 16.60 -28.71 5.76
N LYS A 382 17.61 -27.84 5.56
CA LYS A 382 18.19 -27.00 6.61
C LYS A 382 17.71 -25.55 6.52
N LYS A 383 17.72 -24.86 7.66
CA LYS A 383 17.40 -23.43 7.81
C LYS A 383 18.68 -22.61 7.71
N LEU A 384 18.80 -21.85 6.63
CA LEU A 384 19.88 -20.88 6.40
C LEU A 384 19.36 -19.47 6.71
N ALA A 385 19.98 -18.80 7.68
CA ALA A 385 19.69 -17.40 7.97
C ALA A 385 20.66 -16.47 7.23
N VAL A 386 20.16 -15.33 6.76
CA VAL A 386 20.96 -14.26 6.16
C VAL A 386 20.71 -12.95 6.91
N VAL A 387 21.75 -12.43 7.53
CA VAL A 387 21.70 -11.24 8.40
C VAL A 387 22.69 -10.17 7.94
N GLY A 388 22.50 -8.93 8.38
CA GLY A 388 23.39 -7.82 8.07
C GLY A 388 22.69 -6.48 8.00
N GLY A 389 23.45 -5.38 7.95
CA GLY A 389 22.91 -4.03 7.91
C GLY A 389 22.04 -3.72 6.67
N SER A 390 21.36 -2.57 6.69
CA SER A 390 20.62 -2.08 5.52
C SER A 390 21.58 -1.87 4.34
N GLY A 391 21.16 -2.27 3.14
CA GLY A 391 21.98 -2.16 1.93
C GLY A 391 23.10 -3.22 1.79
N SER A 392 23.17 -4.25 2.65
CA SER A 392 24.19 -5.31 2.54
C SER A 392 23.98 -6.27 1.36
N GLY A 393 22.80 -6.26 0.73
CA GLY A 393 22.50 -7.07 -0.47
C GLY A 393 21.54 -8.24 -0.27
N LYS A 394 21.03 -8.49 0.95
CA LYS A 394 20.15 -9.64 1.29
C LYS A 394 18.96 -9.83 0.34
N SER A 395 18.14 -8.80 0.14
CA SER A 395 16.98 -8.86 -0.77
C SER A 395 17.38 -9.07 -2.24
N THR A 396 18.64 -8.78 -2.60
CA THR A 396 19.16 -9.04 -3.95
C THR A 396 19.44 -10.52 -4.16
N LEU A 397 19.86 -11.26 -3.11
CA LEU A 397 20.01 -12.73 -3.19
C LEU A 397 18.68 -13.40 -3.55
N VAL A 398 17.59 -12.99 -2.92
CA VAL A 398 16.25 -13.51 -3.21
C VAL A 398 15.85 -13.25 -4.66
N LYS A 399 16.08 -12.02 -5.14
CA LYS A 399 15.76 -11.63 -6.52
C LYS A 399 16.56 -12.45 -7.54
N LEU A 400 17.82 -12.79 -7.24
CA LEU A 400 18.64 -13.65 -8.09
C LEU A 400 18.18 -15.12 -8.03
N LEU A 401 17.82 -15.63 -6.85
CA LEU A 401 17.31 -16.98 -6.66
C LEU A 401 15.99 -17.22 -7.44
N PHE A 402 15.11 -16.22 -7.48
CA PHE A 402 13.90 -16.24 -8.31
C PHE A 402 14.14 -15.97 -9.80
N ARG A 403 15.41 -15.77 -10.18
CA ARG A 403 15.85 -15.38 -11.53
C ARG A 403 15.03 -14.20 -12.06
N LEU A 404 14.86 -13.18 -11.23
CA LEU A 404 14.37 -11.87 -11.67
C LEU A 404 15.49 -11.04 -12.30
N TYR A 405 16.73 -11.40 -11.97
CA TYR A 405 17.95 -10.88 -12.56
C TYR A 405 18.94 -12.04 -12.76
N GLU A 406 19.81 -11.93 -13.76
CA GLU A 406 20.93 -12.84 -13.96
C GLU A 406 22.18 -12.30 -13.25
N PRO A 407 22.97 -13.15 -12.55
CA PRO A 407 24.25 -12.71 -11.98
C PRO A 407 25.21 -12.22 -13.06
N THR A 408 26.03 -11.21 -12.73
CA THR A 408 27.02 -10.64 -13.66
C THR A 408 28.27 -11.53 -13.75
N THR A 409 28.65 -12.16 -12.64
CA THR A 409 29.72 -13.15 -12.54
C THR A 409 29.27 -14.28 -11.62
N GLY A 410 29.89 -15.45 -11.75
CA GLY A 410 29.51 -16.65 -10.99
C GLY A 410 28.26 -17.32 -11.52
N ALA A 411 27.74 -18.28 -10.75
CA ALA A 411 26.52 -19.02 -11.09
C ALA A 411 25.69 -19.34 -9.84
N ILE A 412 24.40 -19.59 -10.04
CA ILE A 412 23.52 -20.09 -8.99
C ILE A 412 23.00 -21.44 -9.46
N ARG A 413 23.06 -22.45 -8.60
CA ARG A 413 22.60 -23.81 -8.91
C ARG A 413 21.58 -24.29 -7.87
N ILE A 414 20.62 -25.09 -8.32
CA ILE A 414 19.74 -25.87 -7.45
C ILE A 414 19.92 -27.35 -7.79
N ASP A 415 20.29 -28.18 -6.80
CA ASP A 415 20.63 -29.59 -7.00
C ASP A 415 21.64 -29.80 -8.15
N GLY A 416 22.64 -28.92 -8.24
CA GLY A 416 23.67 -28.93 -9.29
C GLY A 416 23.23 -28.41 -10.66
N GLN A 417 21.95 -28.04 -10.86
CA GLN A 417 21.44 -27.48 -12.11
C GLN A 417 21.58 -25.95 -12.12
N ASP A 418 22.30 -25.40 -13.11
CA ASP A 418 22.42 -23.95 -13.30
C ASP A 418 21.06 -23.30 -13.59
N LEU A 419 20.69 -22.30 -12.79
CA LEU A 419 19.42 -21.59 -12.91
C LEU A 419 19.22 -20.92 -14.28
N ALA A 420 20.30 -20.59 -14.97
CA ALA A 420 20.24 -19.99 -16.28
C ALA A 420 19.82 -20.98 -17.38
N GLN A 421 19.95 -22.29 -17.13
CA GLN A 421 19.64 -23.38 -18.07
C GLN A 421 18.31 -24.07 -17.78
N VAL A 422 17.57 -23.66 -16.74
CA VAL A 422 16.24 -24.21 -16.42
C VAL A 422 15.11 -23.29 -16.87
N THR A 423 13.88 -23.81 -16.99
CA THR A 423 12.73 -22.96 -17.31
C THR A 423 12.31 -22.13 -16.10
N GLN A 424 11.97 -20.86 -16.30
CA GLN A 424 11.55 -19.97 -15.21
C GLN A 424 10.29 -20.45 -14.49
N ASP A 425 9.35 -21.03 -15.23
CA ASP A 425 8.08 -21.53 -14.68
C ASP A 425 8.33 -22.66 -13.67
N SER A 426 9.19 -23.64 -14.01
CA SER A 426 9.54 -24.74 -13.11
C SER A 426 10.35 -24.27 -11.89
N LEU A 427 11.29 -23.35 -12.08
CA LEU A 427 12.07 -22.73 -11.01
C LEU A 427 11.16 -22.01 -10.00
N ARG A 428 10.29 -21.12 -10.51
CA ARG A 428 9.39 -20.34 -9.66
C ARG A 428 8.29 -21.20 -9.05
N ALA A 429 7.89 -22.31 -9.66
CA ALA A 429 6.98 -23.26 -9.03
C ALA A 429 7.63 -23.96 -7.82
N ALA A 430 8.93 -24.28 -7.89
CA ALA A 430 9.65 -24.98 -6.83
C ALA A 430 9.94 -24.14 -5.58
N ILE A 431 9.96 -22.80 -5.71
CA ILE A 431 10.32 -21.85 -4.64
C ILE A 431 9.09 -21.05 -4.19
N GLY A 432 8.78 -21.03 -2.90
CA GLY A 432 7.82 -20.08 -2.32
C GLY A 432 8.51 -18.96 -1.55
N ILE A 433 7.78 -17.86 -1.38
CA ILE A 433 8.29 -16.68 -0.70
C ILE A 433 7.20 -16.03 0.15
N VAL A 434 7.59 -15.59 1.34
CA VAL A 434 6.84 -14.63 2.15
C VAL A 434 7.64 -13.33 2.14
N PRO A 435 7.26 -12.32 1.32
CA PRO A 435 8.02 -11.08 1.18
C PRO A 435 7.83 -10.15 2.39
N GLN A 436 8.74 -9.19 2.53
CA GLN A 436 8.62 -8.11 3.53
C GLN A 436 7.40 -7.23 3.24
N ASP A 437 7.31 -6.71 2.01
CA ASP A 437 6.19 -5.90 1.55
C ASP A 437 5.17 -6.76 0.81
N THR A 438 4.13 -7.18 1.53
CA THR A 438 3.03 -7.94 0.93
C THR A 438 2.07 -7.02 0.17
N VAL A 439 2.05 -7.16 -1.16
CA VAL A 439 1.06 -6.53 -2.04
C VAL A 439 -0.13 -7.48 -2.28
N LEU A 440 -1.33 -6.90 -2.27
CA LEU A 440 -2.58 -7.61 -2.55
C LEU A 440 -3.20 -7.10 -3.85
N PHE A 441 -3.82 -8.00 -4.59
CA PHE A 441 -4.67 -7.62 -5.72
C PHE A 441 -5.96 -6.98 -5.20
N ASN A 442 -6.50 -6.04 -5.98
CA ASN A 442 -7.78 -5.38 -5.74
C ASN A 442 -8.97 -6.33 -5.99
N ASP A 443 -9.01 -7.44 -5.26
CA ASP A 443 -9.92 -8.58 -5.43
C ASP A 443 -10.28 -9.18 -4.05
N THR A 444 -10.96 -10.33 -4.02
CA THR A 444 -11.38 -10.99 -2.77
C THR A 444 -10.21 -11.56 -1.97
N ILE A 445 -10.43 -11.81 -0.67
CA ILE A 445 -9.47 -12.54 0.17
C ILE A 445 -9.21 -13.94 -0.41
N ALA A 446 -10.26 -14.65 -0.84
CA ALA A 446 -10.14 -15.95 -1.50
C ALA A 446 -9.23 -15.90 -2.73
N TYR A 447 -9.42 -14.91 -3.61
CA TYR A 447 -8.58 -14.75 -4.79
C TYR A 447 -7.12 -14.51 -4.40
N ASN A 448 -6.89 -13.64 -3.41
CA ASN A 448 -5.55 -13.32 -2.96
C ASN A 448 -4.84 -14.54 -2.35
N ILE A 449 -5.51 -15.36 -1.53
CA ILE A 449 -4.92 -16.59 -0.98
C ILE A 449 -4.73 -17.63 -2.08
N GLY A 450 -5.76 -17.85 -2.91
CA GLY A 450 -5.76 -18.76 -4.05
C GLY A 450 -4.68 -18.47 -5.08
N TYR A 451 -4.18 -17.24 -5.14
CA TYR A 451 -3.06 -16.88 -6.01
C TYR A 451 -1.79 -17.72 -5.79
N GLY A 452 -1.65 -18.36 -4.62
CA GLY A 452 -0.56 -19.31 -4.33
C GLY A 452 -0.58 -20.58 -5.19
N SER A 453 -1.74 -21.01 -5.69
CA SER A 453 -1.90 -22.20 -6.53
C SER A 453 -3.09 -22.07 -7.49
N ARG A 454 -2.84 -22.24 -8.80
CA ARG A 454 -3.82 -21.97 -9.88
C ARG A 454 -5.11 -22.79 -9.76
N ASP A 455 -5.02 -23.99 -9.21
CA ASP A 455 -6.12 -24.96 -9.16
C ASP A 455 -6.67 -25.17 -7.73
N ALA A 456 -6.36 -24.26 -6.80
CA ALA A 456 -6.75 -24.38 -5.41
C ALA A 456 -8.28 -24.37 -5.23
N THR A 457 -8.79 -25.39 -4.53
CA THR A 457 -10.18 -25.46 -4.11
C THR A 457 -10.45 -24.52 -2.95
N ARG A 458 -11.73 -24.13 -2.74
CA ARG A 458 -12.10 -23.32 -1.56
C ARG A 458 -11.73 -23.98 -0.24
N ALA A 459 -11.72 -25.31 -0.17
CA ALA A 459 -11.33 -26.05 1.03
C ALA A 459 -9.85 -25.88 1.35
N GLU A 460 -8.97 -25.98 0.35
CA GLU A 460 -7.53 -25.76 0.50
C GLU A 460 -7.23 -24.29 0.87
N ILE A 461 -7.94 -23.35 0.25
CA ILE A 461 -7.85 -21.92 0.60
C ILE A 461 -8.21 -21.70 2.08
N ALA A 462 -9.29 -22.30 2.56
CA ALA A 462 -9.72 -22.17 3.95
C ALA A 462 -8.75 -22.86 4.93
N GLN A 463 -8.16 -23.99 4.53
CA GLN A 463 -7.13 -24.66 5.32
C GLN A 463 -5.86 -23.81 5.43
N ALA A 464 -5.39 -23.23 4.32
CA ALA A 464 -4.25 -22.33 4.31
C ALA A 464 -4.50 -21.07 5.15
N ALA A 465 -5.71 -20.50 5.09
CA ALA A 465 -6.11 -19.36 5.90
C ALA A 465 -6.09 -19.68 7.41
N ARG A 466 -6.61 -20.85 7.82
CA ARG A 466 -6.56 -21.32 9.22
C ARG A 466 -5.12 -21.52 9.71
N ALA A 467 -4.29 -22.17 8.90
CA ALA A 467 -2.88 -22.35 9.22
C ALA A 467 -2.14 -21.00 9.36
N ALA A 468 -2.54 -19.98 8.60
CA ALA A 468 -2.03 -18.62 8.74
C ALA A 468 -2.74 -17.77 9.81
N GLN A 469 -3.61 -18.35 10.66
CA GLN A 469 -4.37 -17.64 11.70
C GLN A 469 -5.22 -16.47 11.17
N LEU A 470 -5.84 -16.65 10.00
CA LEU A 470 -6.74 -15.67 9.37
C LEU A 470 -8.23 -15.99 9.57
N ASP A 471 -8.56 -17.19 10.02
CA ASP A 471 -9.94 -17.67 10.16
C ASP A 471 -10.81 -16.75 11.02
N GLY A 472 -10.39 -16.45 12.26
CA GLY A 472 -11.16 -15.57 13.14
C GLY A 472 -11.25 -14.12 12.64
N PHE A 473 -10.32 -13.67 11.79
CA PHE A 473 -10.43 -12.38 11.12
C PHE A 473 -11.46 -12.44 9.98
N ILE A 474 -11.34 -13.44 9.10
CA ILE A 474 -12.22 -13.62 7.94
C ILE A 474 -13.67 -13.86 8.40
N GLU A 475 -13.89 -14.62 9.48
CA GLU A 475 -15.22 -14.87 10.04
C GLU A 475 -15.92 -13.61 10.56
N ARG A 476 -15.17 -12.59 10.99
CA ARG A 476 -15.72 -11.31 11.45
C ARG A 476 -16.09 -10.35 10.32
N LEU A 477 -15.65 -10.63 9.08
CA LEU A 477 -15.97 -9.80 7.93
C LEU A 477 -17.36 -10.18 7.37
N PRO A 478 -18.19 -9.19 6.96
CA PRO A 478 -19.54 -9.46 6.45
C PRO A 478 -19.60 -10.44 5.28
N ASP A 479 -18.63 -10.35 4.36
CA ASP A 479 -18.56 -11.17 3.14
C ASP A 479 -17.55 -12.32 3.27
N HIS A 480 -17.01 -12.55 4.47
CA HIS A 480 -16.01 -13.58 4.75
C HIS A 480 -14.87 -13.61 3.71
N TYR A 481 -14.65 -14.76 3.06
CA TYR A 481 -13.64 -14.97 2.03
C TYR A 481 -13.88 -14.16 0.74
N ASP A 482 -15.12 -13.75 0.48
CA ASP A 482 -15.50 -12.95 -0.68
C ASP A 482 -15.34 -11.44 -0.42
N THR A 483 -14.89 -11.06 0.77
CA THR A 483 -14.56 -9.67 1.10
C THR A 483 -13.47 -9.12 0.17
N ARG A 484 -13.75 -7.99 -0.48
CA ARG A 484 -12.79 -7.32 -1.37
C ARG A 484 -11.75 -6.54 -0.58
N VAL A 485 -10.49 -6.69 -0.95
CA VAL A 485 -9.33 -6.03 -0.33
C VAL A 485 -8.54 -5.21 -1.36
N GLY A 486 -7.55 -4.43 -0.90
CA GLY A 486 -6.73 -3.54 -1.73
C GLY A 486 -7.12 -2.06 -1.57
N GLU A 487 -6.77 -1.21 -2.54
CA GLU A 487 -6.92 0.25 -2.46
C GLU A 487 -8.38 0.71 -2.31
N ARG A 488 -9.32 -0.04 -2.90
CA ARG A 488 -10.77 0.24 -2.89
C ARG A 488 -11.57 -0.74 -2.01
N GLY A 489 -10.89 -1.69 -1.37
CA GLY A 489 -11.50 -2.70 -0.52
C GLY A 489 -11.34 -2.38 0.97
N VAL A 490 -11.63 -3.37 1.82
CA VAL A 490 -11.31 -3.28 3.25
C VAL A 490 -9.81 -3.08 3.41
N ARG A 491 -9.42 -2.03 4.16
CA ARG A 491 -8.02 -1.80 4.51
C ARG A 491 -7.61 -2.80 5.57
N LEU A 492 -6.72 -3.71 5.18
CA LEU A 492 -6.12 -4.68 6.08
C LEU A 492 -4.96 -4.06 6.86
N SER A 493 -4.77 -4.48 8.11
CA SER A 493 -3.57 -4.17 8.88
C SER A 493 -2.32 -4.78 8.24
N GLY A 494 -1.14 -4.28 8.61
CA GLY A 494 0.14 -4.85 8.14
C GLY A 494 0.23 -6.35 8.41
N GLY A 495 -0.09 -6.77 9.64
CA GLY A 495 -0.10 -8.17 10.03
C GLY A 495 -1.11 -9.04 9.29
N GLU A 496 -2.31 -8.54 8.98
CA GLU A 496 -3.29 -9.27 8.16
C GLU A 496 -2.80 -9.48 6.72
N ARG A 497 -2.22 -8.45 6.09
CA ARG A 497 -1.62 -8.59 4.75
C ARG A 497 -0.51 -9.64 4.78
N GLN A 498 0.34 -9.59 5.80
CA GLN A 498 1.43 -10.55 5.96
C GLN A 498 0.94 -11.98 6.13
N ARG A 499 -0.10 -12.19 6.96
CA ARG A 499 -0.76 -13.49 7.10
C ARG A 499 -1.34 -14.00 5.78
N ILE A 500 -1.86 -13.14 4.91
CA ILE A 500 -2.31 -13.55 3.56
C ILE A 500 -1.13 -14.02 2.71
N ALA A 501 0.04 -13.38 2.77
CA ALA A 501 1.23 -13.89 2.09
C ALA A 501 1.70 -15.24 2.63
N ILE A 502 1.62 -15.44 3.95
CA ILE A 502 1.92 -16.74 4.58
C ILE A 502 0.93 -17.81 4.08
N ALA A 503 -0.37 -17.51 4.04
CA ALA A 503 -1.38 -18.41 3.49
C ALA A 503 -1.08 -18.77 2.02
N ARG A 504 -0.63 -17.82 1.18
CA ARG A 504 -0.20 -18.09 -0.20
C ARG A 504 0.98 -19.08 -0.23
N ALA A 505 1.96 -18.91 0.65
CA ALA A 505 3.13 -19.79 0.72
C ALA A 505 2.76 -21.20 1.20
N ILE A 506 1.88 -21.31 2.21
CA ILE A 506 1.34 -22.59 2.70
C ILE A 506 0.58 -23.31 1.58
N LEU A 507 -0.31 -22.60 0.90
CA LEU A 507 -1.12 -23.16 -0.19
C LEU A 507 -0.24 -23.66 -1.36
N LYS A 508 0.82 -22.93 -1.67
CA LYS A 508 1.78 -23.32 -2.72
C LYS A 508 2.59 -24.57 -2.33
N ASN A 509 2.86 -24.75 -1.04
CA ASN A 509 3.62 -25.88 -0.49
C ASN A 509 4.93 -26.19 -1.24
N PRO A 510 5.84 -25.21 -1.40
CA PRO A 510 7.08 -25.40 -2.14
C PRO A 510 8.06 -26.33 -1.38
N ARG A 511 9.11 -26.82 -2.04
CA ARG A 511 10.21 -27.54 -1.38
C ARG A 511 11.35 -26.64 -0.92
N ILE A 512 11.45 -25.45 -1.54
CA ILE A 512 12.36 -24.38 -1.11
C ILE A 512 11.49 -23.20 -0.69
N ILE A 513 11.75 -22.64 0.50
CA ILE A 513 10.99 -21.49 0.99
C ILE A 513 11.91 -20.34 1.40
N VAL A 514 11.50 -19.13 1.06
CA VAL A 514 12.19 -17.89 1.44
C VAL A 514 11.29 -17.06 2.35
N PHE A 515 11.79 -16.70 3.51
CA PHE A 515 11.13 -15.77 4.43
C PHE A 515 11.92 -14.46 4.43
N ASP A 516 11.37 -13.39 3.88
CA ASP A 516 11.99 -12.07 3.84
C ASP A 516 11.31 -11.16 4.86
N GLU A 517 11.92 -11.03 6.05
CA GLU A 517 11.38 -10.27 7.18
C GLU A 517 9.91 -10.60 7.52
N ALA A 518 9.57 -11.89 7.48
CA ALA A 518 8.19 -12.34 7.49
C ALA A 518 7.36 -11.93 8.72
N THR A 519 8.00 -11.59 9.84
CA THR A 519 7.34 -11.24 11.12
C THR A 519 7.39 -9.75 11.48
N SER A 520 8.03 -8.90 10.67
CA SER A 520 8.31 -7.49 11.03
C SER A 520 7.05 -6.64 11.28
N ALA A 521 5.94 -6.97 10.60
CA ALA A 521 4.67 -6.26 10.68
C ALA A 521 3.68 -6.83 11.70
N LEU A 522 4.07 -7.83 12.49
CA LEU A 522 3.21 -8.52 13.46
C LEU A 522 3.40 -8.00 14.89
N ASP A 523 2.32 -8.00 15.67
CA ASP A 523 2.39 -7.79 17.12
C ASP A 523 3.02 -9.01 17.82
N THR A 524 3.60 -8.83 19.02
CA THR A 524 4.37 -9.88 19.72
C THR A 524 3.57 -11.16 20.01
N ARG A 525 2.25 -11.09 20.24
CA ARG A 525 1.43 -12.29 20.47
C ARG A 525 1.17 -13.05 19.17
N SER A 526 0.79 -12.31 18.11
CA SER A 526 0.63 -12.89 16.77
C SER A 526 1.94 -13.45 16.21
N GLU A 527 3.07 -12.78 16.49
CA GLU A 527 4.41 -13.18 16.05
C GLU A 527 4.77 -14.59 16.54
N ARG A 528 4.61 -14.89 17.83
CA ARG A 528 4.89 -16.23 18.38
C ARG A 528 3.99 -17.31 17.77
N ALA A 529 2.69 -17.04 17.64
CA ALA A 529 1.76 -18.00 17.06
C ALA A 529 2.08 -18.31 15.60
N ILE A 530 2.46 -17.30 14.83
CA ILE A 530 2.84 -17.43 13.42
C ILE A 530 4.22 -18.07 13.27
N GLN A 531 5.17 -17.75 14.14
CA GLN A 531 6.52 -18.33 14.11
C GLN A 531 6.46 -19.87 14.14
N ASN A 532 5.62 -20.44 15.02
CA ASN A 532 5.40 -21.89 15.07
C ASN A 532 4.91 -22.48 13.73
N GLU A 533 4.04 -21.75 13.01
CA GLU A 533 3.54 -22.19 11.71
C GLU A 533 4.58 -21.99 10.59
N LEU A 534 5.39 -20.93 10.66
CA LEU A 534 6.53 -20.75 9.77
C LEU A 534 7.58 -21.85 9.97
N ASP A 535 7.83 -22.26 11.21
CA ASP A 535 8.75 -23.35 11.53
C ASP A 535 8.20 -24.70 11.07
N ARG A 536 6.90 -24.96 11.25
CA ARG A 536 6.22 -26.13 10.64
C ARG A 536 6.31 -26.12 9.12
N LEU A 537 6.18 -24.95 8.50
CA LEU A 537 6.34 -24.79 7.06
C LEU A 537 7.82 -24.92 6.65
N ALA A 538 8.79 -24.65 7.51
CA ALA A 538 10.20 -24.86 7.22
C ALA A 538 10.64 -26.33 7.39
N GLN A 539 9.97 -27.11 8.24
CA GLN A 539 10.33 -28.50 8.52
C GLN A 539 10.40 -29.36 7.24
N GLY A 540 11.54 -30.04 7.07
CA GLY A 540 11.80 -30.93 5.94
C GLY A 540 11.99 -30.21 4.59
N ARG A 541 12.13 -28.88 4.59
CA ARG A 541 12.30 -28.03 3.41
C ARG A 541 13.58 -27.19 3.54
N THR A 542 14.23 -26.90 2.42
CA THR A 542 15.33 -25.94 2.44
C THR A 542 14.74 -24.55 2.65
N SER A 543 15.10 -23.88 3.75
CA SER A 543 14.54 -22.57 4.10
C SER A 543 15.64 -21.51 4.17
N ILE A 544 15.39 -20.37 3.53
CA ILE A 544 16.25 -19.18 3.62
C ILE A 544 15.47 -18.11 4.37
N VAL A 545 16.00 -17.69 5.53
CA VAL A 545 15.39 -16.67 6.38
C VAL A 545 16.25 -15.40 6.32
N ILE A 546 15.71 -14.33 5.75
CA ILE A 546 16.31 -12.99 5.84
C ILE A 546 15.68 -12.31 7.04
N ALA A 547 16.51 -12.02 8.04
CA ALA A 547 16.05 -11.44 9.28
C ALA A 547 16.63 -10.05 9.51
N HIS A 548 15.75 -9.15 9.95
CA HIS A 548 16.12 -7.88 10.56
C HIS A 548 16.23 -8.01 12.09
N ARG A 549 15.54 -8.98 12.69
CA ARG A 549 15.63 -9.31 14.12
C ARG A 549 16.49 -10.56 14.27
N LEU A 550 17.60 -10.46 14.98
CA LEU A 550 18.49 -11.61 15.14
C LEU A 550 17.85 -12.71 16.00
N SER A 551 16.89 -12.37 16.87
CA SER A 551 16.15 -13.35 17.68
C SER A 551 15.39 -14.38 16.85
N THR A 552 15.03 -14.07 15.59
CA THR A 552 14.29 -15.01 14.72
C THR A 552 15.21 -15.96 13.93
N VAL A 553 16.52 -15.89 14.15
CA VAL A 553 17.51 -16.74 13.45
C VAL A 553 18.44 -17.48 14.40
N VAL A 554 18.17 -17.43 15.71
CA VAL A 554 18.92 -18.17 16.73
C VAL A 554 18.88 -19.67 16.47
N ASP A 555 17.73 -20.18 16.01
CA ASP A 555 17.49 -21.58 15.72
C ASP A 555 17.91 -22.02 14.30
N ALA A 556 18.59 -21.14 13.55
CA ALA A 556 19.06 -21.48 12.21
C ALA A 556 20.21 -22.49 12.26
N ASP A 557 20.17 -23.50 11.38
CA ASP A 557 21.26 -24.46 11.24
C ASP A 557 22.57 -23.78 10.81
N TRP A 558 22.47 -22.69 10.04
CA TRP A 558 23.60 -21.91 9.56
C TRP A 558 23.23 -20.44 9.37
N ILE A 559 24.12 -19.51 9.74
CA ILE A 559 23.91 -18.07 9.62
C ILE A 559 24.98 -17.48 8.69
N LEU A 560 24.55 -16.67 7.73
CA LEU A 560 25.40 -15.87 6.85
C LEU A 560 25.30 -14.40 7.23
N VAL A 561 26.44 -13.81 7.57
CA VAL A 561 26.54 -12.40 7.91
C VAL A 561 27.05 -11.65 6.68
N MET A 562 26.23 -10.73 6.18
CA MET A 562 26.55 -9.92 5.01
C MET A 562 26.87 -8.48 5.35
N GLU A 563 27.96 -7.97 4.80
CA GLU A 563 28.34 -6.56 4.89
C GLU A 563 28.89 -6.08 3.53
N HIS A 564 28.45 -4.90 3.10
CA HIS A 564 28.88 -4.28 1.83
C HIS A 564 28.87 -5.20 0.59
N GLY A 565 27.92 -6.12 0.51
CA GLY A 565 27.77 -7.03 -0.63
C GLY A 565 28.61 -8.30 -0.58
N ARG A 566 29.27 -8.60 0.55
CA ARG A 566 30.09 -9.78 0.77
C ARG A 566 29.59 -10.57 1.98
N ILE A 567 29.88 -11.86 2.02
CA ILE A 567 29.74 -12.67 3.23
C ILE A 567 31.01 -12.44 4.06
N VAL A 568 30.86 -11.88 5.26
CA VAL A 568 31.97 -11.58 6.17
C VAL A 568 32.16 -12.64 7.24
N GLU A 569 31.07 -13.28 7.68
CA GLU A 569 31.09 -14.36 8.66
C GLU A 569 30.05 -15.42 8.31
N GLN A 570 30.35 -16.67 8.69
CA GLN A 570 29.45 -17.80 8.56
C GLN A 570 29.68 -18.81 9.69
N GLY A 571 28.59 -19.42 10.18
CA GLY A 571 28.62 -20.42 11.25
C GLY A 571 27.28 -20.53 11.97
N GLN A 572 27.26 -21.29 13.06
CA GLN A 572 26.11 -21.36 13.96
C GLN A 572 26.04 -20.15 14.90
N HIS A 573 24.87 -19.93 15.53
CA HIS A 573 24.64 -18.83 16.46
C HIS A 573 25.74 -18.72 17.53
N ASP A 574 25.96 -19.80 18.28
CA ASP A 574 26.91 -19.82 19.39
C ASP A 574 28.36 -19.63 18.92
N GLU A 575 28.72 -20.20 17.77
CA GLU A 575 30.04 -20.04 17.15
C GLU A 575 30.30 -18.59 16.74
N LEU A 576 29.29 -17.90 16.20
CA LEU A 576 29.40 -16.51 15.76
C LEU A 576 29.42 -15.53 16.93
N LEU A 577 28.70 -15.84 18.02
CA LEU A 577 28.80 -15.07 19.27
C LEU A 577 30.19 -15.21 19.90
N ALA A 578 30.71 -16.43 19.99
CA ALA A 578 32.03 -16.70 20.57
C ALA A 578 33.19 -16.05 19.79
N ARG A 579 33.00 -15.74 18.50
CA ARG A 579 33.99 -15.03 17.68
C ARG A 579 34.05 -13.53 17.93
N GLU A 580 33.11 -12.97 18.69
CA GLU A 580 33.01 -11.52 18.98
C GLU A 580 33.03 -10.63 17.71
N GLY A 581 32.52 -11.20 16.61
CA GLY A 581 32.55 -10.61 15.27
C GLY A 581 31.47 -9.56 15.00
N VAL A 582 31.22 -9.29 13.73
CA VAL A 582 30.12 -8.45 13.23
C VAL A 582 28.79 -8.98 13.75
N TYR A 583 28.58 -10.31 13.75
CA TYR A 583 27.37 -10.91 14.29
C TYR A 583 27.15 -10.56 15.77
N ALA A 584 28.16 -10.79 16.61
CA ALA A 584 28.08 -10.55 18.05
C ALA A 584 27.81 -9.07 18.38
N ARG A 585 28.42 -8.14 17.64
CA ARG A 585 28.14 -6.71 17.79
C ARG A 585 26.72 -6.33 17.39
N MET A 586 26.19 -6.90 16.30
CA MET A 586 24.79 -6.66 15.92
C MET A 586 23.84 -7.26 16.97
N TRP A 587 24.17 -8.42 17.53
CA TRP A 587 23.42 -9.07 18.60
C TRP A 587 23.36 -8.20 19.86
N SER A 588 24.50 -7.71 20.35
CA SER A 588 24.55 -6.87 21.55
C SER A 588 23.80 -5.56 21.36
N LEU A 589 23.89 -4.93 20.18
CA LEU A 589 23.16 -3.70 19.87
C LEU A 589 21.64 -3.92 19.85
N GLN A 590 21.16 -5.01 19.25
CA GLN A 590 19.72 -5.32 19.25
C GLN A 590 19.20 -5.69 20.63
N TRP A 591 20.00 -6.39 21.44
CA TRP A 591 19.67 -6.69 22.82
C TRP A 591 19.50 -5.42 23.65
N GLN A 592 20.47 -4.50 23.58
CA GLN A 592 20.41 -3.20 24.26
C GLN A 592 19.20 -2.35 23.82
N GLN A 593 18.87 -2.35 22.51
CA GLN A 593 17.67 -1.68 22.01
C GLN A 593 16.37 -2.30 22.54
N GLY A 594 16.29 -3.63 22.60
CA GLY A 594 15.16 -4.34 23.21
C GLY A 594 14.98 -3.98 24.68
N GLU A 595 16.07 -3.93 25.46
CA GLU A 595 16.05 -3.52 26.86
C GLU A 595 15.60 -2.06 27.03
N LEU A 596 16.06 -1.15 26.18
CA LEU A 596 15.63 0.26 26.16
C LEU A 596 14.14 0.40 25.84
N GLU A 597 13.63 -0.33 24.84
CA GLU A 597 12.20 -0.33 24.52
C GLU A 597 11.34 -0.91 25.65
N HIS A 598 11.81 -1.98 26.29
CA HIS A 598 11.15 -2.56 27.47
C HIS A 598 11.18 -1.60 28.65
N ALA A 599 12.29 -0.88 28.88
CA ALA A 599 12.40 0.16 29.88
C ALA A 599 11.45 1.34 29.57
N GLN A 600 11.36 1.76 28.32
CA GLN A 600 10.49 2.86 27.89
C GLN A 600 8.99 2.51 27.99
N ARG A 601 8.61 1.26 27.70
CA ARG A 601 7.24 0.75 27.96
C ARG A 601 6.92 0.72 29.45
N ARG A 602 7.90 0.43 30.32
CA ARG A 602 7.73 0.49 31.80
C ARG A 602 7.56 1.92 32.29
N VAL A 603 8.26 2.89 31.70
CA VAL A 603 8.11 4.33 32.01
C VAL A 603 6.74 4.86 31.57
N SER A 604 6.15 4.30 30.50
CA SER A 604 4.83 4.70 29.97
C SER A 604 3.63 4.21 30.81
N ALA A 605 3.86 3.39 31.83
CA ALA A 605 2.83 2.88 32.74
C ALA A 605 3.03 3.45 34.15
N GLN A 606 2.70 4.73 34.37
CA GLN A 606 2.59 5.31 35.72
C GLN A 606 1.22 5.00 36.34
N ALA A 607 1.17 4.86 37.68
CA ALA A 607 -0.07 4.62 38.42
C ALA A 607 -0.71 5.97 38.76
N VAL A 608 -1.91 6.23 38.27
CA VAL A 608 -2.63 7.48 38.55
C VAL A 608 -3.59 7.24 39.71
N GLY A 609 -3.42 7.98 40.81
CA GLY A 609 -4.37 7.98 41.93
C GLY A 609 -5.65 8.70 41.54
N LEU A 610 -6.79 8.01 41.63
CA LEU A 610 -8.09 8.58 41.25
C LEU A 610 -8.53 9.72 42.18
N ASP A 611 -8.10 9.72 43.44
CA ASP A 611 -8.38 10.82 44.38
C ASP A 611 -7.72 12.12 43.93
N ALA A 612 -6.43 12.04 43.57
CA ALA A 612 -5.66 13.17 43.07
C ALA A 612 -6.19 13.63 41.70
N LEU A 613 -6.62 12.69 40.85
CA LEU A 613 -7.25 13.00 39.58
C LEU A 613 -8.56 13.78 39.77
N VAL A 614 -9.45 13.31 40.65
CA VAL A 614 -10.72 13.98 40.95
C VAL A 614 -10.47 15.37 41.54
N ALA A 615 -9.54 15.50 42.49
CA ALA A 615 -9.15 16.78 43.06
C ALA A 615 -8.63 17.75 42.00
N GLY A 616 -7.75 17.29 41.11
CA GLY A 616 -7.22 18.09 40.00
C GLY A 616 -8.30 18.51 38.99
N VAL A 617 -9.32 17.68 38.75
CA VAL A 617 -10.45 18.07 37.89
C VAL A 617 -11.32 19.13 38.57
N VAL A 618 -11.62 18.99 39.86
CA VAL A 618 -12.42 19.97 40.61
C VAL A 618 -11.72 21.33 40.63
N ASP A 619 -10.41 21.33 40.88
CA ASP A 619 -9.59 22.54 40.89
C ASP A 619 -9.56 23.22 39.51
N ALA A 620 -9.31 22.43 38.45
CA ALA A 620 -9.29 22.93 37.08
C ALA A 620 -10.64 23.50 36.59
N LEU A 621 -11.75 23.10 37.22
CA LEU A 621 -13.10 23.56 36.88
C LEU A 621 -13.65 24.62 37.84
N HIS A 622 -12.91 25.05 38.85
CA HIS A 622 -13.38 25.95 39.93
C HIS A 622 -14.05 27.22 39.39
N ASP A 623 -13.38 27.94 38.49
CA ASP A 623 -13.89 29.19 37.90
C ASP A 623 -15.14 28.95 37.03
N GLU A 624 -15.18 27.83 36.30
CA GLU A 624 -16.31 27.46 35.44
C GLU A 624 -17.56 27.08 36.26
N ILE A 625 -17.36 26.41 37.40
CA ILE A 625 -18.41 26.06 38.37
C ILE A 625 -19.01 27.34 38.96
N ALA A 626 -18.16 28.27 39.41
CA ALA A 626 -18.59 29.54 40.00
C ALA A 626 -19.35 30.42 38.99
N ALA A 627 -18.86 30.51 37.74
CA ALA A 627 -19.48 31.31 36.69
C ALA A 627 -20.88 30.80 36.30
N ARG A 628 -21.13 29.48 36.35
CA ARG A 628 -22.42 28.88 36.00
C ARG A 628 -23.36 28.67 37.18
N GLY A 629 -22.86 28.68 38.41
CA GLY A 629 -23.63 28.44 39.62
C GLY A 629 -24.24 27.04 39.68
N VAL A 630 -23.49 26.03 39.24
CA VAL A 630 -23.83 24.59 39.32
C VAL A 630 -23.10 24.00 40.52
N ASN A 631 -23.67 22.98 41.17
CA ASN A 631 -23.01 22.31 42.31
C ASN A 631 -22.37 20.99 41.84
N LEU A 632 -21.04 20.92 41.80
CA LEU A 632 -20.31 19.69 41.49
C LEU A 632 -20.06 18.90 42.79
N TYR A 633 -20.62 17.70 42.87
CA TYR A 633 -20.44 16.77 43.99
C TYR A 633 -19.50 15.65 43.56
N THR A 634 -18.45 15.43 44.34
CA THR A 634 -17.54 14.30 44.16
C THR A 634 -17.82 13.22 45.19
N VAL A 635 -18.12 12.00 44.73
CA VAL A 635 -18.33 10.84 45.59
C VAL A 635 -17.24 9.81 45.29
N ILE A 636 -16.41 9.49 46.27
CA ILE A 636 -15.37 8.48 46.13
C ILE A 636 -15.76 7.35 47.07
N ASP A 637 -16.26 6.25 46.52
CA ASP A 637 -16.79 5.12 47.30
C ASP A 637 -15.66 4.35 48.01
N GLU A 638 -14.48 4.30 47.39
CA GLU A 638 -13.29 3.64 47.94
C GLU A 638 -12.06 4.55 47.67
N PRO A 639 -11.46 5.15 48.70
CA PRO A 639 -10.27 5.99 48.54
C PRO A 639 -9.03 5.16 48.24
N GLY A 640 -8.06 5.73 47.52
CA GLY A 640 -6.78 5.08 47.20
C GLY A 640 -6.78 4.24 45.93
N LEU A 641 -7.84 4.27 45.13
CA LEU A 641 -7.89 3.55 43.84
C LEU A 641 -6.87 4.12 42.85
N ARG A 642 -6.07 3.23 42.25
CA ARG A 642 -5.06 3.58 41.24
C ARG A 642 -5.37 2.91 39.92
N VAL A 643 -5.19 3.62 38.81
CA VAL A 643 -5.41 3.11 37.45
C VAL A 643 -4.16 3.30 36.58
N SER A 644 -4.03 2.51 35.52
CA SER A 644 -2.95 2.66 34.54
C SER A 644 -3.31 3.74 33.51
N GLY A 645 -2.44 4.72 33.31
CA GLY A 645 -2.62 5.72 32.26
C GLY A 645 -1.77 6.97 32.47
N ASP A 646 -1.88 7.91 31.53
CA ASP A 646 -1.33 9.26 31.67
C ASP A 646 -2.31 10.12 32.50
N ALA A 647 -1.84 10.64 33.63
CA ALA A 647 -2.65 11.47 34.53
C ALA A 647 -3.25 12.70 33.83
N SER A 648 -2.50 13.31 32.91
CA SER A 648 -2.91 14.51 32.19
C SER A 648 -4.04 14.21 31.22
N VAL A 649 -3.95 13.07 30.51
CA VAL A 649 -4.96 12.61 29.56
C VAL A 649 -6.25 12.24 30.29
N LEU A 650 -6.14 11.49 31.40
CA LEU A 650 -7.31 11.11 32.20
C LEU A 650 -7.99 12.33 32.83
N GLN A 651 -7.22 13.29 33.35
CA GLN A 651 -7.77 14.53 33.91
C GLN A 651 -8.50 15.35 32.84
N GLN A 652 -7.95 15.43 31.63
CA GLN A 652 -8.60 16.11 30.51
C GLN A 652 -9.93 15.43 30.13
N ILE A 653 -9.96 14.10 30.02
CA ILE A 653 -11.17 13.33 29.70
C ILE A 653 -12.27 13.59 30.72
N VAL A 654 -11.95 13.46 32.01
CA VAL A 654 -12.93 13.64 33.09
C VAL A 654 -13.41 15.09 33.16
N ALA A 655 -12.51 16.06 32.99
CA ALA A 655 -12.89 17.47 32.92
C ALA A 655 -13.81 17.77 31.72
N GLU A 656 -13.56 17.17 30.56
CA GLU A 656 -14.43 17.32 29.37
C GLU A 656 -15.84 16.75 29.62
N LEU A 657 -15.95 15.60 30.28
CA LEU A 657 -17.25 15.01 30.66
C LEU A 657 -18.00 15.88 31.66
N CYS A 658 -17.31 16.40 32.69
CA CYS A 658 -17.89 17.34 33.66
C CYS A 658 -18.37 18.63 32.97
N ARG A 659 -17.57 19.21 32.06
CA ARG A 659 -17.96 20.39 31.27
C ARG A 659 -19.19 20.14 30.41
N ALA A 660 -19.29 18.96 29.79
CA ALA A 660 -20.47 18.60 29.00
C ALA A 660 -21.74 18.60 29.86
N GLN A 661 -21.68 17.99 31.06
CA GLN A 661 -22.82 17.96 31.98
C GLN A 661 -23.12 19.33 32.60
N MET A 662 -22.11 20.11 32.97
CA MET A 662 -22.29 21.49 33.46
C MET A 662 -22.87 22.43 32.39
N LYS A 663 -22.58 22.19 31.11
CA LYS A 663 -23.20 22.94 30.01
C LYS A 663 -24.70 22.69 29.90
N ALA A 664 -25.12 21.46 30.17
CA ALA A 664 -26.52 21.05 30.15
C ALA A 664 -27.26 21.42 31.45
N ALA A 665 -26.57 21.62 32.57
CA ALA A 665 -27.17 21.92 33.87
C ALA A 665 -27.71 23.35 33.99
N VAL A 666 -28.82 23.52 34.70
CA VAL A 666 -29.40 24.82 35.10
C VAL A 666 -28.75 25.29 36.41
N ARG A 667 -28.72 26.61 36.63
CA ARG A 667 -28.16 27.21 37.85
C ARG A 667 -28.82 26.61 39.10
N GLY A 668 -28.01 26.03 39.99
CA GLY A 668 -28.44 25.34 41.22
C GLY A 668 -28.53 23.80 41.09
N GLU A 669 -28.49 23.24 39.89
CA GLU A 669 -28.53 21.79 39.68
C GLU A 669 -27.23 21.11 40.13
N ARG A 670 -27.34 19.82 40.49
CA ARG A 670 -26.23 18.96 40.90
C ARG A 670 -25.66 18.21 39.70
N VAL A 671 -24.34 18.27 39.55
CA VAL A 671 -23.55 17.36 38.71
C VAL A 671 -22.74 16.49 39.67
N GLU A 672 -22.78 15.18 39.47
CA GLU A 672 -22.10 14.21 40.31
C GLU A 672 -20.98 13.52 39.53
N LEU A 673 -19.77 13.60 40.06
CA LEU A 673 -18.60 12.85 39.63
C LEU A 673 -18.36 11.75 40.67
N ARG A 674 -18.63 10.50 40.33
CA ARG A 674 -18.49 9.38 41.24
C ARG A 674 -17.40 8.43 40.78
N VAL A 675 -16.59 7.96 41.73
CA VAL A 675 -15.56 6.95 41.52
C VAL A 675 -15.88 5.76 42.41
N PHE A 676 -15.99 4.59 41.81
CA PHE A 676 -16.23 3.34 42.52
C PHE A 676 -15.53 2.17 41.85
N ARG A 677 -15.34 1.10 42.61
CA ARG A 677 -14.76 -0.14 42.13
C ARG A 677 -15.83 -1.09 41.61
N GLU A 678 -15.58 -1.67 40.44
CA GLU A 678 -16.40 -2.70 39.82
C GLU A 678 -15.46 -3.85 39.42
N ASP A 679 -15.44 -4.91 40.25
CA ASP A 679 -14.49 -6.03 40.17
C ASP A 679 -13.01 -5.60 40.11
N ASN A 680 -12.36 -5.85 38.98
CA ASN A 680 -10.96 -5.51 38.73
C ASN A 680 -10.79 -4.18 37.97
N HIS A 681 -11.82 -3.34 37.98
CA HIS A 681 -11.83 -2.05 37.31
C HIS A 681 -12.30 -0.93 38.26
N ALA A 682 -11.82 0.28 38.00
CA ALA A 682 -12.36 1.51 38.54
C ALA A 682 -13.33 2.07 37.51
N SER A 683 -14.55 2.33 37.94
CA SER A 683 -15.58 3.01 37.17
C SER A 683 -15.67 4.46 37.64
N LEU A 684 -15.42 5.38 36.71
CA LEU A 684 -15.60 6.81 36.91
C LEU A 684 -16.83 7.26 36.15
N THR A 685 -17.80 7.82 36.86
CA THR A 685 -19.08 8.22 36.30
C THR A 685 -19.34 9.71 36.47
N VAL A 686 -19.85 10.34 35.41
CA VAL A 686 -20.31 11.73 35.44
C VAL A 686 -21.79 11.78 35.09
N MET A 687 -22.60 12.24 36.03
CA MET A 687 -24.06 12.26 35.95
C MET A 687 -24.62 13.65 36.28
N GLY A 688 -25.63 14.09 35.52
CA GLY A 688 -26.44 15.27 35.86
C GLY A 688 -27.87 14.86 36.26
N GLN A 689 -28.68 15.82 36.73
CA GLN A 689 -30.08 15.56 37.13
C GLN A 689 -31.07 15.32 35.97
N ARG A 690 -30.60 15.28 34.72
CA ARG A 690 -31.44 15.06 33.54
C ARG A 690 -31.54 13.57 33.21
N PRO A 691 -32.71 13.10 32.73
CA PRO A 691 -32.89 11.69 32.36
C PRO A 691 -32.09 11.26 31.12
N SER A 692 -31.59 12.20 30.32
CA SER A 692 -30.71 11.97 29.15
C SER A 692 -29.33 12.60 29.41
N PRO A 693 -28.22 11.99 28.98
CA PRO A 693 -26.90 12.58 29.20
C PRO A 693 -26.75 13.82 28.31
N ALA A 694 -25.83 14.72 28.67
CA ALA A 694 -25.51 15.87 27.83
C ALA A 694 -24.99 15.43 26.45
N ASP A 695 -25.46 16.07 25.36
CA ASP A 695 -25.02 15.75 24.00
C ASP A 695 -23.52 16.03 23.82
N ILE A 696 -22.74 14.98 23.57
CA ILE A 696 -21.35 15.04 23.15
C ILE A 696 -21.28 14.70 21.66
N SER A 697 -20.53 15.46 20.86
CA SER A 697 -20.46 15.20 19.42
C SER A 697 -19.89 13.79 19.13
N PRO A 698 -20.33 13.12 18.05
CA PRO A 698 -19.80 11.80 17.68
C PRO A 698 -18.28 11.76 17.44
N GLN A 699 -17.67 12.90 17.07
CA GLN A 699 -16.23 13.03 16.90
C GLN A 699 -15.49 13.13 18.24
N GLN A 700 -16.05 13.87 19.20
CA GLN A 700 -15.53 13.91 20.57
C GLN A 700 -15.67 12.54 21.24
N MET A 701 -16.81 11.86 21.05
CA MET A 701 -17.06 10.51 21.58
C MET A 701 -15.98 9.51 21.12
N ARG A 702 -15.71 9.44 19.81
CA ARG A 702 -14.65 8.58 19.26
C ARG A 702 -13.26 8.96 19.75
N ARG A 703 -13.01 10.24 20.03
CA ARG A 703 -11.72 10.71 20.56
C ARG A 703 -11.53 10.26 22.01
N LEU A 704 -12.56 10.38 22.85
CA LEU A 704 -12.57 9.93 24.24
C LEU A 704 -12.46 8.41 24.33
N GLU A 705 -13.22 7.69 23.49
CA GLU A 705 -13.17 6.23 23.41
C GLU A 705 -11.79 5.73 22.95
N LYS A 706 -11.21 6.36 21.93
CA LYS A 706 -9.85 6.02 21.47
C LYS A 706 -8.81 6.26 22.57
N ALA A 707 -8.86 7.41 23.24
CA ALA A 707 -7.92 7.75 24.31
C ALA A 707 -8.02 6.82 25.53
N LEU A 708 -9.23 6.38 25.90
CA LEU A 708 -9.45 5.39 26.96
C LEU A 708 -9.07 3.97 26.54
N THR A 709 -9.29 3.61 25.26
CA THR A 709 -8.88 2.28 24.74
C THR A 709 -7.36 2.15 24.66
N GLU A 710 -6.65 3.25 24.35
CA GLU A 710 -5.18 3.31 24.36
C GLU A 710 -4.59 3.07 25.77
N THR A 711 -5.34 3.36 26.84
CA THR A 711 -4.95 3.06 28.24
C THR A 711 -5.51 1.74 28.77
N GLY A 712 -6.15 0.92 27.92
CA GLY A 712 -6.74 -0.37 28.31
C GLY A 712 -8.09 -0.26 29.02
N GLY A 713 -8.70 0.93 29.04
CA GLY A 713 -10.05 1.17 29.55
C GLY A 713 -11.13 1.12 28.46
N SER A 714 -12.38 1.31 28.87
CA SER A 714 -13.53 1.42 27.98
C SER A 714 -14.40 2.61 28.35
N PHE A 715 -15.17 3.10 27.39
CA PHE A 715 -16.09 4.22 27.57
C PHE A 715 -17.49 3.84 27.09
N ALA A 716 -18.50 4.05 27.91
CA ALA A 716 -19.90 3.78 27.55
C ALA A 716 -20.86 4.74 28.26
N ALA A 717 -22.01 4.97 27.66
CA ALA A 717 -23.16 5.53 28.38
C ALA A 717 -23.95 4.38 29.01
N ARG A 718 -24.16 4.39 30.33
CA ARG A 718 -24.94 3.37 31.04
C ARG A 718 -26.08 4.00 31.84
N TYR A 719 -27.15 3.24 32.03
CA TYR A 719 -28.27 3.64 32.87
C TYR A 719 -27.96 3.29 34.33
N ILE A 720 -27.92 4.29 35.21
CA ILE A 720 -27.62 4.17 36.64
C ILE A 720 -28.68 4.98 37.40
N ASP A 721 -29.40 4.36 38.35
CA ASP A 721 -30.38 5.02 39.24
C ASP A 721 -31.34 6.00 38.54
N ARG A 722 -31.96 5.54 37.45
CA ARG A 722 -32.92 6.29 36.62
C ARG A 722 -32.36 7.42 35.75
N HIS A 723 -31.04 7.52 35.63
CA HIS A 723 -30.35 8.52 34.81
C HIS A 723 -29.31 7.84 33.91
N ILE A 724 -28.95 8.47 32.79
CA ILE A 724 -27.88 7.97 31.92
C ILE A 724 -26.58 8.69 32.30
N ALA A 725 -25.57 7.93 32.72
CA ALA A 725 -24.25 8.44 33.07
C ALA A 725 -23.23 8.07 31.99
N TYR A 726 -22.24 8.95 31.78
CA TYR A 726 -21.03 8.58 31.07
C TYR A 726 -20.12 7.81 32.01
N VAL A 727 -19.73 6.61 31.62
CA VAL A 727 -18.93 5.68 32.41
C VAL A 727 -17.61 5.43 31.70
N ALA A 728 -16.51 5.82 32.35
CA ALA A 728 -15.17 5.42 31.98
C ALA A 728 -14.72 4.29 32.92
N THR A 729 -14.48 3.11 32.36
CA THR A 729 -14.06 1.92 33.12
C THR A 729 -12.59 1.66 32.82
N LEU A 730 -11.74 1.73 33.84
CA LEU A 730 -10.29 1.59 33.73
C LEU A 730 -9.83 0.40 34.57
N PRO A 731 -8.88 -0.43 34.10
CA PRO A 731 -8.37 -1.54 34.90
C PRO A 731 -7.68 -1.01 36.16
N LEU A 732 -8.05 -1.57 37.30
CA LEU A 732 -7.41 -1.23 38.57
C LEU A 732 -5.97 -1.70 38.56
N ARG A 733 -5.10 -0.85 39.08
CA ARG A 733 -3.73 -1.20 39.40
C ARG A 733 -3.67 -1.44 40.91
N PRO A 734 -3.02 -2.53 41.37
CA PRO A 734 -2.89 -2.80 42.79
C PRO A 734 -2.22 -1.62 43.51
N VAL A 735 -2.74 -1.28 44.69
CA VAL A 735 -2.16 -0.30 45.61
C VAL A 735 -0.82 -0.87 46.08
N LEU A 736 0.26 -0.45 45.44
CA LEU A 736 1.59 -0.53 45.99
C LEU A 736 1.84 0.82 46.67
N ASP A 737 2.22 0.80 47.96
CA ASP A 737 2.73 1.96 48.68
C ASP A 737 3.76 2.67 47.76
N ASP A 738 3.49 3.93 47.40
CA ASP A 738 4.42 4.71 46.57
C ASP A 738 5.78 4.79 47.27
N PRO A 739 6.89 4.42 46.62
CA PRO A 739 8.20 4.66 47.16
C PRO A 739 8.53 6.15 47.00
N GLU A 740 8.62 6.87 48.11
CA GLU A 740 9.47 8.05 48.19
C GLU A 740 10.87 7.68 47.64
N SER A 741 11.36 8.53 46.73
CA SER A 741 12.74 8.68 46.26
C SER A 741 13.77 7.73 46.91
N ALA A 742 14.11 6.64 46.23
CA ALA A 742 15.30 5.84 46.54
C ALA A 742 16.35 6.04 45.44
N GLU A 743 17.43 6.72 45.80
CA GLU A 743 18.63 6.92 44.98
C GLU A 743 19.21 5.57 44.52
N ALA A 744 19.87 5.56 43.36
CA ALA A 744 20.55 4.38 42.83
C ALA A 744 21.59 3.86 43.86
N ALA A 745 21.46 2.59 44.24
CA ALA A 745 22.41 1.93 45.13
C ALA A 745 23.79 1.83 44.45
N PRO A 746 24.90 2.02 45.18
CA PRO A 746 26.26 1.91 44.62
C PRO A 746 26.59 0.47 44.17
N ASP A 747 27.45 0.35 43.16
CA ASP A 747 28.10 -0.92 42.80
C ASP A 747 28.80 -1.52 44.04
N ASP A 748 28.76 -2.85 44.21
CA ASP A 748 29.28 -3.62 45.37
C ASP A 748 28.53 -3.46 46.71
N ALA A 749 27.27 -2.98 46.74
CA ALA A 749 26.52 -2.74 47.98
C ALA A 749 26.35 -3.95 48.92
N LEU A 750 26.43 -5.19 48.43
CA LEU A 750 26.24 -6.43 49.22
C LEU A 750 27.48 -7.33 49.25
N ARG A 751 28.67 -6.76 49.02
CA ARG A 751 29.91 -7.52 48.96
C ARG A 751 30.18 -8.34 50.24
N GLY A 752 30.27 -9.66 50.08
CA GLY A 752 30.54 -10.59 51.18
C GLY A 752 29.30 -11.06 51.94
N VAL A 753 28.09 -10.69 51.51
CA VAL A 753 26.82 -11.19 52.04
C VAL A 753 26.38 -12.44 51.28
N THR A 754 26.07 -13.51 52.00
CA THR A 754 25.52 -14.75 51.47
C THR A 754 24.00 -14.75 51.59
N VAL A 755 23.29 -14.78 50.46
CA VAL A 755 21.82 -14.74 50.41
C VAL A 755 21.28 -16.09 49.95
N MET A 756 20.48 -16.76 50.78
CA MET A 756 19.74 -17.95 50.36
C MET A 756 18.43 -17.52 49.70
N VAL A 757 18.20 -17.93 48.45
CA VAL A 757 16.99 -17.60 47.68
C VAL A 757 16.14 -18.85 47.55
N LEU A 758 14.95 -18.82 48.14
CA LEU A 758 13.97 -19.90 48.10
C LEU A 758 12.75 -19.45 47.30
N ASP A 759 12.58 -20.03 46.11
CA ASP A 759 11.50 -19.73 45.16
C ASP A 759 11.28 -20.98 44.31
N ASP A 760 10.04 -21.33 43.96
CA ASP A 760 9.77 -22.54 43.16
C ASP A 760 9.96 -22.29 41.65
N GLN A 761 9.89 -21.03 41.21
CA GLN A 761 10.05 -20.65 39.81
C GLN A 761 11.53 -20.45 39.43
N GLU A 762 11.99 -21.21 38.43
CA GLU A 762 13.36 -21.13 37.91
C GLU A 762 13.71 -19.72 37.39
N ASP A 763 12.85 -19.14 36.55
CA ASP A 763 13.01 -17.77 36.02
C ASP A 763 13.14 -16.70 37.13
N ALA A 764 12.46 -16.90 38.27
CA ALA A 764 12.48 -15.95 39.38
C ALA A 764 13.77 -16.07 40.20
N ARG A 765 14.27 -17.31 40.41
CA ARG A 765 15.56 -17.56 41.04
C ARG A 765 16.71 -16.98 40.21
N ASP A 766 16.73 -17.24 38.91
CA ASP A 766 17.76 -16.76 38.00
C ASP A 766 17.81 -15.23 37.94
N ALA A 767 16.63 -14.58 37.94
CA ALA A 767 16.54 -13.12 37.96
C ALA A 767 17.04 -12.52 39.29
N LEU A 768 16.72 -13.14 40.43
CA LEU A 768 17.21 -12.71 41.74
C LEU A 768 18.71 -12.94 41.89
N GLU A 769 19.20 -14.08 41.39
CA GLU A 769 20.61 -14.43 41.35
C GLU A 769 21.41 -13.40 40.56
N ALA A 770 21.02 -13.13 39.30
CA ALA A 770 21.67 -12.14 38.46
C ALA A 770 21.69 -10.73 39.09
N VAL A 771 20.61 -10.31 39.74
CA VAL A 771 20.52 -9.00 40.40
C VAL A 771 21.43 -8.93 41.63
N LEU A 772 21.46 -9.96 42.48
CA LEU A 772 22.23 -9.96 43.73
C LEU A 772 23.73 -10.17 43.48
N GLU A 773 24.10 -11.01 42.51
CA GLU A 773 25.49 -11.17 42.09
C GLU A 773 26.05 -9.90 41.43
N SER A 774 25.22 -9.15 40.70
CA SER A 774 25.64 -7.87 40.10
C SER A 774 26.08 -6.81 41.13
N VAL A 775 25.70 -6.98 42.40
CA VAL A 775 26.09 -6.09 43.52
C VAL A 775 26.98 -6.78 44.57
N GLY A 776 27.57 -7.93 44.23
CA GLY A 776 28.62 -8.59 45.00
C GLY A 776 28.17 -9.58 46.08
N ALA A 777 26.88 -9.94 46.13
CA ALA A 777 26.39 -10.99 47.05
C ALA A 777 26.68 -12.40 46.51
N HIS A 778 26.90 -13.37 47.40
CA HIS A 778 26.94 -14.79 47.03
C HIS A 778 25.54 -15.38 47.19
N VAL A 779 24.96 -15.91 46.11
CA VAL A 779 23.58 -16.44 46.12
C VAL A 779 23.58 -17.96 46.32
N VAL A 780 22.65 -18.46 47.11
CA VAL A 780 22.43 -19.90 47.32
C VAL A 780 20.98 -20.21 46.92
N PRO A 781 20.72 -20.58 45.66
CA PRO A 781 19.37 -20.88 45.19
C PRO A 781 18.89 -22.23 45.74
N CYS A 782 17.62 -22.29 46.14
CA CYS A 782 16.89 -23.47 46.59
C CYS A 782 15.51 -23.49 45.90
N ALA A 783 15.15 -24.61 45.28
CA ALA A 783 13.88 -24.78 44.57
C ALA A 783 12.73 -25.23 45.48
N SER A 784 13.02 -25.72 46.69
CA SER A 784 12.02 -26.17 47.66
C SER A 784 12.47 -25.99 49.10
N GLY A 785 11.50 -25.99 50.02
CA GLY A 785 11.76 -25.91 51.46
C GLY A 785 12.61 -27.07 51.99
N ASP A 786 12.38 -28.28 51.48
CA ASP A 786 13.15 -29.47 51.85
C ASP A 786 14.62 -29.37 51.42
N GLU A 787 14.89 -28.77 50.26
CA GLU A 787 16.25 -28.50 49.79
C GLU A 787 16.96 -27.50 50.71
N ALA A 788 16.27 -26.40 51.05
CA ALA A 788 16.79 -25.40 51.98
C ALA A 788 17.11 -26.00 53.36
N LEU A 789 16.19 -26.79 53.93
CA LEU A 789 16.38 -27.44 55.23
C LEU A 789 17.50 -28.49 55.22
N THR A 790 17.60 -29.29 54.16
CA THR A 790 18.67 -30.29 54.02
C THR A 790 20.04 -29.63 53.99
N ARG A 791 20.15 -28.49 53.28
CA ARG A 791 21.39 -27.71 53.18
C ARG A 791 21.77 -27.07 54.51
N LEU A 792 20.82 -26.45 55.21
CA LEU A 792 21.04 -25.84 56.53
C LEU A 792 21.38 -26.88 57.61
N ARG A 793 20.76 -28.07 57.57
CA ARG A 793 21.08 -29.17 58.51
C ARG A 793 22.50 -29.68 58.34
N GLY A 794 23.00 -29.70 57.11
CA GLY A 794 24.36 -30.13 56.76
C GLY A 794 25.47 -29.14 57.14
N LEU A 795 25.13 -27.91 57.55
CA LEU A 795 26.08 -26.87 57.91
C LEU A 795 26.06 -26.56 59.42
N PRO A 796 27.23 -26.27 60.05
CA PRO A 796 27.27 -25.63 61.36
C PRO A 796 26.57 -24.27 61.31
N THR A 797 25.89 -23.85 62.38
CA THR A 797 25.12 -22.59 62.43
C THR A 797 25.97 -21.36 62.08
N ALA A 798 27.27 -21.38 62.39
CA ALA A 798 28.22 -20.32 62.03
C ALA A 798 28.52 -20.18 60.53
N GLN A 799 28.04 -21.13 59.70
CA GLN A 799 28.18 -21.14 58.24
C GLN A 799 26.82 -21.03 57.53
N TRP A 800 25.77 -20.67 58.27
CA TRP A 800 24.48 -20.40 57.64
C TRP A 800 24.56 -19.11 56.81
N PRO A 801 23.71 -18.98 55.77
CA PRO A 801 23.59 -17.75 55.00
C PRO A 801 23.25 -16.55 55.89
N ASP A 802 23.67 -15.36 55.46
CA ASP A 802 23.46 -14.11 56.19
C ASP A 802 22.00 -13.64 56.15
N VAL A 803 21.24 -14.05 55.13
CA VAL A 803 19.79 -13.77 55.03
C VAL A 803 19.10 -14.80 54.13
N LEU A 804 17.86 -15.13 54.48
CA LEU A 804 16.93 -15.91 53.67
C LEU A 804 15.97 -14.98 52.91
N LEU A 805 15.92 -15.09 51.59
CA LEU A 805 14.90 -14.47 50.74
C LEU A 805 13.94 -15.58 50.29
N CYS A 806 12.69 -15.55 50.78
CA CYS A 806 11.76 -16.67 50.63
C CYS A 806 10.46 -16.21 49.97
N ASP A 807 10.08 -16.82 48.83
CA ASP A 807 8.72 -16.74 48.35
C ASP A 807 7.77 -17.46 49.30
N ILE A 808 6.70 -16.77 49.68
CA ILE A 808 5.66 -17.35 50.51
C ILE A 808 4.90 -18.44 49.75
N PHE A 809 4.77 -18.34 48.43
CA PHE A 809 4.06 -19.33 47.62
C PHE A 809 5.05 -20.26 46.92
N LEU A 810 5.39 -21.36 47.58
CA LEU A 810 6.17 -22.44 46.98
C LEU A 810 5.17 -23.49 46.49
N GLY A 811 5.13 -23.82 45.20
CA GLY A 811 4.13 -24.69 44.57
C GLY A 811 4.05 -26.16 45.03
N GLY A 812 4.56 -26.49 46.22
CA GLY A 812 4.52 -27.81 46.87
C GLY A 812 3.56 -27.88 48.07
N GLU A 813 3.69 -28.91 48.92
CA GLU A 813 2.85 -29.11 50.12
C GLU A 813 3.16 -28.13 51.28
N GLN A 814 4.31 -27.45 51.23
CA GLN A 814 4.77 -26.48 52.25
C GLN A 814 4.77 -25.08 51.66
N ASP A 815 4.23 -24.10 52.40
CA ASP A 815 4.37 -22.69 52.05
C ASP A 815 5.63 -22.06 52.70
N GLY A 816 6.00 -20.86 52.30
CA GLY A 816 7.20 -20.19 52.84
C GLY A 816 7.10 -19.88 54.35
N TYR A 817 5.91 -19.84 54.94
CA TYR A 817 5.74 -19.69 56.39
C TYR A 817 6.10 -21.00 57.12
N ASP A 818 5.68 -22.14 56.58
CA ASP A 818 6.02 -23.47 57.11
C ASP A 818 7.53 -23.71 57.09
N VAL A 819 8.19 -23.33 56.00
CA VAL A 819 9.66 -23.48 55.89
C VAL A 819 10.37 -22.63 56.92
N LEU A 820 9.97 -21.37 57.11
CA LEU A 820 10.58 -20.51 58.13
C LEU A 820 10.37 -21.07 59.54
N ARG A 821 9.17 -21.61 59.85
CA ARG A 821 8.90 -22.24 61.15
C ARG A 821 9.87 -23.41 61.41
N LEU A 822 10.08 -24.27 60.41
CA LEU A 822 11.02 -25.40 60.51
C LEU A 822 12.47 -24.92 60.71
N ILE A 823 12.88 -23.84 60.04
CA ILE A 823 14.20 -23.21 60.25
C ILE A 823 14.32 -22.68 61.69
N ARG A 824 13.27 -22.05 62.24
CA ARG A 824 13.29 -21.58 63.65
C ARG A 824 13.34 -22.73 64.66
N GLU A 825 12.72 -23.87 64.36
CA GLU A 825 12.82 -25.09 65.18
C GLU A 825 14.25 -25.66 65.19
N GLU A 826 14.92 -25.67 64.03
CA GLU A 826 16.33 -26.05 63.92
C GLU A 826 17.25 -25.10 64.71
N GLU A 827 17.05 -23.78 64.59
CA GLU A 827 17.79 -22.79 65.38
C GLU A 827 17.59 -22.97 66.89
N ALA A 828 16.37 -23.24 67.33
CA ALA A 828 16.04 -23.48 68.73
C ALA A 828 16.68 -24.77 69.26
N SER A 829 16.70 -25.84 68.45
CA SER A 829 17.36 -27.11 68.81
C SER A 829 18.88 -26.98 68.98
N ARG A 830 19.47 -25.99 68.30
CA ARG A 830 20.92 -25.69 68.32
C ARG A 830 21.29 -24.60 69.32
N ALA A 831 20.35 -24.19 70.18
CA ALA A 831 20.51 -23.14 71.19
C ALA A 831 20.98 -21.77 70.63
N ALA A 832 20.65 -21.45 69.38
CA ALA A 832 20.98 -20.15 68.79
C ALA A 832 20.25 -19.04 69.55
N THR A 833 21.02 -18.04 70.00
CA THR A 833 20.47 -16.83 70.60
C THR A 833 19.68 -16.02 69.57
N LEU A 834 18.79 -15.12 70.01
CA LEU A 834 18.00 -14.28 69.10
C LEU A 834 18.86 -13.45 68.12
N MET A 835 20.11 -13.15 68.49
CA MET A 835 21.08 -12.44 67.63
C MET A 835 21.77 -13.35 66.62
N GLU A 836 21.79 -14.67 66.86
CA GLU A 836 22.40 -15.67 65.97
C GLU A 836 21.38 -16.27 64.98
N ARG A 837 20.14 -15.78 64.98
CA ARG A 837 19.10 -16.24 64.07
C ARG A 837 19.27 -15.63 62.70
N MET A 838 19.22 -16.47 61.67
CA MET A 838 19.28 -16.00 60.28
C MET A 838 18.04 -15.13 60.00
N PRO A 839 18.22 -13.88 59.57
CA PRO A 839 17.08 -13.06 59.20
C PRO A 839 16.44 -13.58 57.90
N ALA A 840 15.13 -13.34 57.75
CA ALA A 840 14.33 -13.77 56.63
C ALA A 840 13.51 -12.60 56.07
N ILE A 841 13.44 -12.51 54.74
CA ILE A 841 12.66 -11.55 53.96
C ILE A 841 11.64 -12.32 53.14
N ALA A 842 10.35 -12.01 53.35
CA ALA A 842 9.25 -12.62 52.60
C ALA A 842 9.07 -11.93 51.23
N LEU A 843 8.99 -12.72 50.16
CA LEU A 843 8.54 -12.31 48.84
C LEU A 843 7.10 -12.78 48.63
N THR A 844 6.21 -11.91 48.15
CA THR A 844 4.82 -12.30 47.89
C THR A 844 4.34 -11.85 46.52
N GLY A 845 3.76 -12.77 45.74
CA GLY A 845 3.17 -12.49 44.43
C GLY A 845 1.80 -11.78 44.45
N HIS A 846 1.14 -11.72 45.61
CA HIS A 846 -0.21 -11.19 45.76
C HIS A 846 -0.28 -10.14 46.87
N ALA A 847 -0.64 -8.92 46.52
CA ALA A 847 -0.89 -7.84 47.48
C ALA A 847 -2.26 -8.04 48.16
N GLN A 848 -2.32 -8.93 49.16
CA GLN A 848 -3.41 -8.92 50.15
C GLN A 848 -3.08 -7.90 51.24
N ALA A 849 -4.08 -7.15 51.71
CA ALA A 849 -3.92 -6.08 52.71
C ALA A 849 -3.22 -6.53 54.02
N ASP A 850 -3.25 -7.83 54.34
CA ASP A 850 -2.68 -8.40 55.56
C ASP A 850 -1.34 -9.13 55.37
N ALA A 851 -0.76 -9.17 54.16
CA ALA A 851 0.41 -9.99 53.86
C ALA A 851 1.65 -9.59 54.69
N ARG A 852 1.88 -8.27 54.88
CA ARG A 852 2.97 -7.75 55.72
C ARG A 852 2.80 -8.14 57.19
N SER A 853 1.59 -8.02 57.72
CA SER A 853 1.26 -8.38 59.11
C SER A 853 1.41 -9.88 59.36
N ARG A 854 1.03 -10.72 58.39
CA ARG A 854 1.22 -12.18 58.46
C ARG A 854 2.68 -12.58 58.40
N ALA A 855 3.47 -11.98 57.51
CA ALA A 855 4.92 -12.21 57.45
C ALA A 855 5.63 -11.82 58.74
N GLN A 856 5.30 -10.67 59.32
CA GLN A 856 5.84 -10.26 60.62
C GLN A 856 5.42 -11.21 61.75
N ALA A 857 4.16 -11.64 61.79
CA ALA A 857 3.68 -12.61 62.77
C ALA A 857 4.37 -13.98 62.65
N ALA A 858 4.76 -14.39 61.44
CA ALA A 858 5.50 -15.61 61.18
C ALA A 858 7.01 -15.51 61.43
N GLY A 859 7.53 -14.32 61.76
CA GLY A 859 8.93 -14.11 62.13
C GLY A 859 9.86 -13.67 60.99
N PHE A 860 9.30 -13.14 59.89
CA PHE A 860 10.08 -12.44 58.86
C PHE A 860 10.41 -11.01 59.30
N GLN A 861 11.64 -10.58 59.07
CA GLN A 861 12.16 -9.25 59.43
C GLN A 861 11.71 -8.17 58.44
N ALA A 862 11.49 -8.56 57.17
CA ALA A 862 10.98 -7.68 56.14
C ALA A 862 10.06 -8.42 55.16
N HIS A 863 9.25 -7.66 54.43
CA HIS A 863 8.32 -8.19 53.44
C HIS A 863 8.35 -7.32 52.18
N LEU A 864 8.51 -7.95 51.02
CA LEU A 864 8.58 -7.33 49.70
C LEU A 864 7.55 -7.98 48.77
N THR A 865 6.82 -7.17 48.03
CA THR A 865 5.83 -7.62 47.05
C THR A 865 6.46 -7.75 45.67
N LYS A 866 6.24 -8.90 44.99
CA LYS A 866 6.64 -9.10 43.60
C LYS A 866 5.72 -8.27 42.66
N PRO A 867 6.25 -7.62 41.61
CA PRO A 867 7.67 -7.56 41.26
C PRO A 867 8.46 -6.60 42.16
N VAL A 868 9.57 -7.08 42.73
CA VAL A 868 10.45 -6.29 43.59
C VAL A 868 11.42 -5.48 42.73
N LEU A 869 11.57 -4.18 43.01
CA LEU A 869 12.58 -3.34 42.37
C LEU A 869 13.97 -3.61 42.97
N ALA A 870 14.99 -3.77 42.12
CA ALA A 870 16.35 -4.09 42.55
C ALA A 870 16.90 -3.13 43.65
N PRO A 871 16.76 -1.79 43.56
CA PRO A 871 17.25 -0.90 44.62
C PRO A 871 16.59 -1.15 45.99
N LYS A 872 15.29 -1.47 46.01
CA LYS A 872 14.54 -1.76 47.23
C LYS A 872 14.92 -3.11 47.82
N LEU A 873 15.13 -4.12 46.96
CA LEU A 873 15.63 -5.43 47.37
C LEU A 873 16.99 -5.30 48.05
N ILE A 874 17.93 -4.59 47.41
CA ILE A 874 19.30 -4.36 47.90
C ILE A 874 19.28 -3.61 49.23
N ALA A 875 18.54 -2.50 49.33
CA ALA A 875 18.42 -1.72 50.56
C ALA A 875 17.81 -2.52 51.72
N THR A 876 16.83 -3.39 51.42
CA THR A 876 16.20 -4.23 52.45
C THR A 876 17.15 -5.31 52.95
N ILE A 877 17.88 -5.98 52.04
CA ILE A 877 18.90 -6.97 52.41
C ILE A 877 20.00 -6.31 53.23
N GLY A 878 20.52 -5.16 52.78
CA GLY A 878 21.55 -4.40 53.49
C GLY A 878 21.09 -3.97 54.90
N GLY A 879 19.86 -3.47 55.04
CA GLY A 879 19.34 -3.02 56.34
C GLY A 879 19.04 -4.15 57.34
N VAL A 880 18.77 -5.35 56.84
CA VAL A 880 18.50 -6.53 57.69
C VAL A 880 19.80 -7.24 58.10
N THR A 881 20.80 -7.27 57.21
CA THR A 881 22.12 -7.86 57.48
C THR A 881 23.02 -6.95 58.31
N SER A 882 22.93 -5.62 58.15
CA SER A 882 23.69 -4.65 58.97
C SER A 882 23.24 -4.56 60.43
N ARG A 883 22.03 -5.05 60.75
CA ARG A 883 21.49 -5.10 62.12
C ARG A 883 21.90 -6.35 62.90
N ALA A 884 22.54 -7.32 62.23
CA ALA A 884 22.97 -8.59 62.81
C ALA A 884 24.49 -8.64 63.11
N ALA A 885 25.23 -7.57 62.83
CA ALA A 885 26.68 -7.44 63.07
C ALA A 885 27.03 -6.82 64.43
#